data_AF-A0A2E2WLP1-F1
#
_entry.id   AF-A0A2E2WLP1-F1
#
_cell.length_a   1.000
_cell.length_b   1.000
_cell.length_c   1.000
_cell.angle_alpha   90.00
_cell.angle_beta   90.00
_cell.angle_gamma   90.00
#
_symmetry.space_group_name_H-M   'P 1'
#
loop_
_entity.id
_entity.type
_entity.pdbx_description
1 polymer ?
#
loop_
_entity_poly.entity_id
_entity_poly.type
_entity_poly.pdbx_seq_one_letter_code
_entity_poly.pdbx_strand_id
1 'polypeptide(L)'
;MAINNIILAQPEANTSIDYIIPTGETASFQFGSEDISGLRLGDNGELIISFVDGGQLSITNFEDYIQNGNTLELSDGTVVDPSLLMSGLDQDYFLNQVSAAAGTDGIEVIGQPGANTSQEISLVPGQKYACEFNPANAAEVEIKDGQMILTFADGSQVVINNYSEVMAGDLPAELTLADGTVIEESDLLTKVTEVETVEEILEVAEEGEAEGEGEQVASIEPAAGEEADIAQQLAQIEPAAGEEAGATNTGFGFGSTPTAAPLNAGDAVGPIGPTALRYGIPSFEIERFSETPSGVSPVDDRPIIQTSSAQVDETDFVGGTGTVSGSVSVNYGADGPGDILPNATVTITCNSVAGGALRSGGADITITQIVNGYIGTVDGTAPVVTAFEFTIDPVTGDYTYTQYVPFDHSDTTNNNEDICIDFGFVAIDSDGDRTASSVTISVLDDGPSVDRQAVAQVDETNMVAGQVSTTGTFIADGGEDGIDSYALADPSTFSAGGSLAGGTLTSDGNPIAVTLSGNTYTGTANGITVFTLELNPTTGSYEFILYGPLDHADGSNPNDVINLNFDVVVTDGDGDTATGTVTVNVLDDAPSVDPVSSTVDETDLTGTVTATGNVDVDFGEDGAGFVAGSDTFTSSGSQLGGALTSNG
;
A
#
# COMPACT_ATOMS: atom_id res chain seq x y z
N MET A 1 2.92 -2.16 -35.53
CA MET A 1 2.67 -3.18 -36.59
C MET A 1 1.53 -4.09 -36.12
N ALA A 2 1.29 -5.26 -36.72
CA ALA A 2 0.63 -6.33 -35.95
C ALA A 2 1.67 -6.85 -34.95
N ILE A 3 1.46 -6.57 -33.66
CA ILE A 3 2.29 -7.12 -32.59
C ILE A 3 1.85 -8.58 -32.45
N ASN A 4 2.79 -9.53 -32.52
CA ASN A 4 2.50 -10.89 -32.11
C ASN A 4 2.64 -10.95 -30.59
N ASN A 5 1.65 -11.49 -29.90
CA ASN A 5 1.78 -11.79 -28.48
C ASN A 5 2.36 -13.20 -28.33
N ILE A 6 3.52 -13.34 -27.71
CA ILE A 6 4.16 -14.63 -27.47
C ILE A 6 3.54 -15.30 -26.24
N ILE A 7 2.93 -16.46 -26.46
CA ILE A 7 2.35 -17.26 -25.40
C ILE A 7 3.47 -18.10 -24.75
N LEU A 8 3.74 -17.81 -23.47
CA LEU A 8 4.65 -18.54 -22.60
C LEU A 8 3.82 -19.47 -21.70
N ALA A 9 3.86 -20.77 -22.01
CA ALA A 9 3.15 -21.80 -21.24
C ALA A 9 4.10 -22.58 -20.32
N GLN A 10 3.55 -23.18 -19.27
CA GLN A 10 4.28 -24.07 -18.37
C GLN A 10 4.91 -25.26 -19.16
N PRO A 11 6.17 -25.63 -18.88
CA PRO A 11 6.83 -26.79 -19.50
C PRO A 11 6.21 -28.12 -19.04
N GLU A 12 6.59 -29.25 -19.66
CA GLU A 12 6.22 -30.56 -19.10
C GLU A 12 6.91 -30.75 -17.73
N ALA A 13 6.21 -31.34 -16.76
CA ALA A 13 6.71 -31.54 -15.40
C ALA A 13 8.12 -32.15 -15.35
N ASN A 14 9.01 -31.54 -14.56
CA ASN A 14 10.43 -31.90 -14.44
C ASN A 14 11.24 -31.69 -15.75
N THR A 15 10.82 -30.77 -16.63
CA THR A 15 11.60 -30.32 -17.80
C THR A 15 11.87 -28.82 -17.78
N SER A 16 13.03 -28.42 -18.28
CA SER A 16 13.42 -27.02 -18.48
C SER A 16 13.22 -26.60 -19.93
N ILE A 17 12.69 -25.39 -20.16
CA ILE A 17 12.59 -24.74 -21.46
C ILE A 17 13.28 -23.37 -21.41
N ASP A 18 14.18 -23.13 -22.35
CA ASP A 18 14.81 -21.82 -22.56
C ASP A 18 14.04 -21.06 -23.64
N TYR A 19 13.75 -19.77 -23.41
CA TYR A 19 13.03 -18.90 -24.33
C TYR A 19 13.81 -17.63 -24.65
N ILE A 20 13.58 -17.09 -25.85
CA ILE A 20 14.03 -15.76 -26.28
C ILE A 20 12.79 -15.03 -26.82
N ILE A 21 12.43 -13.89 -26.24
CA ILE A 21 11.32 -13.06 -26.73
C ILE A 21 11.89 -12.08 -27.79
N PRO A 22 11.40 -12.06 -29.04
CA PRO A 22 11.86 -11.13 -30.07
C PRO A 22 11.59 -9.66 -29.69
N THR A 23 12.52 -8.78 -30.06
CA THR A 23 12.42 -7.34 -29.79
C THR A 23 11.15 -6.74 -30.43
N GLY A 24 10.29 -6.11 -29.62
CA GLY A 24 9.03 -5.51 -30.07
C GLY A 24 7.85 -6.48 -30.15
N GLU A 25 7.92 -7.64 -29.51
CA GLU A 25 6.79 -8.55 -29.27
C GLU A 25 6.48 -8.62 -27.76
N THR A 26 5.21 -8.51 -27.39
CA THR A 26 4.75 -8.73 -26.00
C THR A 26 4.77 -10.22 -25.67
N ALA A 27 4.77 -10.57 -24.38
CA ALA A 27 4.64 -11.97 -23.97
C ALA A 27 3.58 -12.14 -22.88
N SER A 28 2.70 -13.13 -23.06
CA SER A 28 1.64 -13.52 -22.12
C SER A 28 1.95 -14.85 -21.46
N PHE A 29 1.84 -14.91 -20.14
CA PHE A 29 1.90 -16.17 -19.38
C PHE A 29 0.56 -16.92 -19.46
N GLN A 30 0.62 -18.25 -19.63
CA GLN A 30 -0.54 -19.15 -19.60
C GLN A 30 -0.57 -20.05 -18.35
N PHE A 31 -0.02 -19.53 -17.25
CA PHE A 31 0.05 -20.15 -15.94
C PHE A 31 -0.13 -19.07 -14.87
N GLY A 32 -0.77 -19.43 -13.75
CA GLY A 32 -1.03 -18.51 -12.66
C GLY A 32 0.13 -18.41 -11.66
N SER A 33 -0.05 -17.62 -10.61
CA SER A 33 0.93 -17.56 -9.51
C SER A 33 0.94 -18.86 -8.69
N GLU A 34 -0.19 -19.58 -8.66
CA GLU A 34 -0.36 -20.87 -8.00
C GLU A 34 0.45 -22.02 -8.65
N ASP A 35 0.84 -21.87 -9.91
CA ASP A 35 1.68 -22.85 -10.62
C ASP A 35 3.19 -22.67 -10.31
N ILE A 36 3.58 -21.53 -9.72
CA ILE A 36 4.97 -21.11 -9.54
C ILE A 36 5.50 -21.52 -8.15
N SER A 37 6.65 -22.19 -8.12
CA SER A 37 7.38 -22.55 -6.89
C SER A 37 8.55 -21.61 -6.56
N GLY A 38 8.93 -20.72 -7.48
CA GLY A 38 9.88 -19.65 -7.21
C GLY A 38 10.34 -18.89 -8.46
N LEU A 39 10.63 -17.60 -8.27
CA LEU A 39 11.20 -16.69 -9.26
C LEU A 39 12.62 -16.30 -8.82
N ARG A 40 13.54 -16.17 -9.78
CA ARG A 40 14.86 -15.53 -9.56
C ARG A 40 15.48 -15.04 -10.86
N LEU A 41 16.46 -14.17 -10.75
CA LEU A 41 17.43 -13.93 -11.81
C LEU A 41 18.49 -15.05 -11.82
N GLY A 42 19.00 -15.40 -13.00
CA GLY A 42 20.22 -16.18 -13.18
C GLY A 42 21.44 -15.28 -13.40
N ASP A 43 22.64 -15.85 -13.26
CA ASP A 43 23.96 -15.19 -13.33
C ASP A 43 24.23 -14.33 -14.60
N ASN A 44 23.35 -14.38 -15.61
CA ASN A 44 23.47 -13.72 -16.90
C ASN A 44 22.29 -12.77 -17.24
N GLY A 45 21.50 -12.32 -16.25
CA GLY A 45 20.36 -11.42 -16.49
C GLY A 45 19.10 -12.12 -17.04
N GLU A 46 19.02 -13.44 -16.90
CA GLU A 46 17.89 -14.28 -17.33
C GLU A 46 16.84 -14.44 -16.22
N LEU A 47 15.54 -14.32 -16.53
CA LEU A 47 14.47 -14.61 -15.56
C LEU A 47 14.19 -16.11 -15.53
N ILE A 48 14.37 -16.74 -14.37
CA ILE A 48 14.14 -18.16 -14.14
C ILE A 48 12.86 -18.36 -13.32
N ILE A 49 11.83 -18.88 -13.98
CA ILE A 49 10.56 -19.28 -13.37
C ILE A 49 10.61 -20.79 -13.08
N SER A 50 10.42 -21.17 -11.82
CA SER A 50 10.36 -22.57 -11.38
C SER A 50 8.92 -22.91 -11.01
N PHE A 51 8.45 -24.11 -11.37
CA PHE A 51 7.05 -24.52 -11.22
C PHE A 51 6.85 -25.55 -10.09
N VAL A 52 5.63 -25.66 -9.55
CA VAL A 52 5.29 -26.59 -8.46
C VAL A 52 5.43 -28.07 -8.83
N ASP A 53 5.41 -28.40 -10.12
CA ASP A 53 5.62 -29.76 -10.64
C ASP A 53 7.10 -30.10 -10.91
N GLY A 54 8.02 -29.17 -10.62
CA GLY A 54 9.45 -29.28 -10.89
C GLY A 54 9.88 -28.88 -12.31
N GLY A 55 8.97 -28.38 -13.14
CA GLY A 55 9.30 -27.73 -14.42
C GLY A 55 10.02 -26.38 -14.24
N GLN A 56 10.63 -25.87 -15.32
CA GLN A 56 11.33 -24.58 -15.32
C GLN A 56 11.27 -23.87 -16.68
N LEU A 57 11.07 -22.55 -16.67
CA LEU A 57 11.14 -21.68 -17.85
C LEU A 57 12.22 -20.62 -17.61
N SER A 58 13.21 -20.49 -18.50
CA SER A 58 14.19 -19.40 -18.48
C SER A 58 13.96 -18.42 -19.63
N ILE A 59 13.76 -17.14 -19.33
CA ILE A 59 13.71 -16.06 -20.33
C ILE A 59 15.13 -15.50 -20.47
N THR A 60 15.87 -16.05 -21.43
CA THR A 60 17.32 -15.87 -21.57
C THR A 60 17.77 -14.51 -22.08
N ASN A 61 16.82 -13.63 -22.45
CA ASN A 61 17.07 -12.24 -22.86
C ASN A 61 16.25 -11.23 -22.04
N PHE A 62 15.93 -11.56 -20.77
CA PHE A 62 15.05 -10.74 -19.93
C PHE A 62 15.60 -9.32 -19.66
N GLU A 63 16.90 -9.16 -19.46
CA GLU A 63 17.54 -7.85 -19.33
C GLU A 63 17.39 -6.99 -20.60
N ASP A 64 17.70 -7.54 -21.78
CA ASP A 64 17.44 -6.88 -23.09
C ASP A 64 15.95 -6.54 -23.27
N TYR A 65 15.06 -7.42 -22.81
CA TYR A 65 13.60 -7.28 -22.93
C TYR A 65 13.08 -6.05 -22.16
N ILE A 66 13.61 -5.81 -20.96
CA ILE A 66 13.31 -4.63 -20.14
C ILE A 66 13.87 -3.36 -20.77
N GLN A 67 15.13 -3.38 -21.24
CA GLN A 67 15.78 -2.19 -21.83
C GLN A 67 15.08 -1.68 -23.11
N ASN A 68 14.22 -2.50 -23.72
CA ASN A 68 13.40 -2.12 -24.89
C ASN A 68 11.94 -1.74 -24.53
N GLY A 69 11.60 -1.61 -23.24
CA GLY A 69 10.29 -1.13 -22.78
C GLY A 69 9.11 -2.05 -23.13
N ASN A 70 9.34 -3.36 -23.25
CA ASN A 70 8.28 -4.34 -23.52
C ASN A 70 7.54 -4.70 -22.22
N THR A 71 6.26 -5.08 -22.33
CA THR A 71 5.43 -5.48 -21.17
C THR A 71 5.15 -6.98 -21.15
N LEU A 72 5.02 -7.53 -19.93
CA LEU A 72 4.51 -8.88 -19.69
C LEU A 72 3.01 -8.82 -19.42
N GLU A 73 2.26 -9.81 -19.90
CA GLU A 73 0.84 -10.00 -19.62
C GLU A 73 0.67 -11.27 -18.77
N LEU A 74 0.00 -11.18 -17.62
CA LEU A 74 -0.29 -12.31 -16.76
C LEU A 74 -1.48 -13.13 -17.29
N SER A 75 -1.72 -14.32 -16.72
CA SER A 75 -2.78 -15.23 -17.17
C SER A 75 -4.22 -14.71 -16.97
N ASP A 76 -4.38 -13.69 -16.13
CA ASP A 76 -5.63 -12.95 -15.88
C ASP A 76 -5.83 -11.75 -16.84
N GLY A 77 -4.77 -11.34 -17.56
CA GLY A 77 -4.75 -10.17 -18.45
C GLY A 77 -4.05 -8.93 -17.87
N THR A 78 -3.57 -8.97 -16.62
CA THR A 78 -2.81 -7.89 -15.98
C THR A 78 -1.52 -7.60 -16.74
N VAL A 79 -1.29 -6.34 -17.10
CA VAL A 79 -0.08 -5.93 -17.84
C VAL A 79 0.95 -5.36 -16.86
N VAL A 80 2.09 -6.05 -16.72
CA VAL A 80 3.15 -5.74 -15.76
C VAL A 80 4.40 -5.25 -16.51
N ASP A 81 5.03 -4.20 -15.98
CA ASP A 81 6.36 -3.77 -16.39
C ASP A 81 7.43 -4.75 -15.84
N PRO A 82 8.18 -5.48 -16.70
CA PRO A 82 9.23 -6.38 -16.25
C PRO A 82 10.38 -5.68 -15.53
N SER A 83 10.52 -4.34 -15.62
CA SER A 83 11.48 -3.58 -14.83
C SER A 83 11.18 -3.66 -13.33
N LEU A 84 9.90 -3.71 -12.95
CA LEU A 84 9.48 -3.89 -11.56
C LEU A 84 9.89 -5.28 -11.05
N LEU A 85 9.66 -6.32 -11.87
CA LEU A 85 10.05 -7.70 -11.55
C LEU A 85 11.58 -7.86 -11.47
N MET A 86 12.35 -7.13 -12.28
CA MET A 86 13.81 -7.05 -12.13
C MET A 86 14.20 -6.36 -10.82
N SER A 87 13.61 -5.20 -10.49
CA SER A 87 13.93 -4.47 -9.25
C SER A 87 13.57 -5.24 -7.98
N GLY A 88 12.52 -6.07 -8.02
CA GLY A 88 12.13 -6.99 -6.94
C GLY A 88 12.96 -8.28 -6.87
N LEU A 89 13.93 -8.46 -7.76
CA LEU A 89 14.84 -9.61 -7.79
C LEU A 89 16.34 -9.21 -7.76
N ASP A 90 16.68 -7.94 -7.97
CA ASP A 90 18.06 -7.42 -7.96
C ASP A 90 18.58 -7.18 -6.52
N GLN A 91 19.51 -8.04 -6.11
CA GLN A 91 20.15 -7.99 -4.79
C GLN A 91 20.90 -6.67 -4.50
N ASP A 92 21.45 -6.00 -5.52
CA ASP A 92 22.15 -4.73 -5.32
C ASP A 92 21.16 -3.56 -5.13
N TYR A 93 19.97 -3.60 -5.74
CA TYR A 93 18.90 -2.63 -5.45
C TYR A 93 18.44 -2.72 -3.99
N PHE A 94 18.19 -3.94 -3.47
CA PHE A 94 17.81 -4.15 -2.07
C PHE A 94 18.83 -3.59 -1.07
N LEU A 95 20.13 -3.80 -1.31
CA LEU A 95 21.21 -3.30 -0.44
C LEU A 95 21.31 -1.77 -0.42
N ASN A 96 20.97 -1.10 -1.53
CA ASN A 96 20.95 0.37 -1.60
C ASN A 96 19.73 0.99 -0.89
N GLN A 97 18.56 0.32 -0.89
CA GLN A 97 17.38 0.77 -0.15
C GLN A 97 17.60 0.75 1.37
N VAL A 98 18.07 -0.37 1.93
CA VAL A 98 18.27 -0.49 3.40
C VAL A 98 19.35 0.47 3.91
N SER A 99 20.43 0.66 3.15
CA SER A 99 21.51 1.57 3.54
C SER A 99 21.11 3.05 3.49
N ALA A 100 20.02 3.41 2.79
CA ALA A 100 19.37 4.71 2.92
C ALA A 100 18.50 4.80 4.19
N ALA A 101 17.64 3.80 4.44
CA ALA A 101 16.71 3.78 5.57
C ALA A 101 17.40 3.85 6.95
N ALA A 102 18.55 3.19 7.10
CA ALA A 102 19.34 3.16 8.33
C ALA A 102 19.92 4.54 8.77
N GLY A 103 19.84 5.57 7.91
CA GLY A 103 20.53 6.84 8.11
C GLY A 103 19.81 7.88 8.98
N THR A 104 18.47 7.81 9.11
CA THR A 104 17.68 8.98 9.56
C THR A 104 16.69 8.75 10.70
N ASP A 105 15.96 7.64 10.74
CA ASP A 105 14.79 7.48 11.64
C ASP A 105 14.98 6.51 12.81
N GLY A 106 16.22 6.06 13.07
CA GLY A 106 16.55 5.21 14.22
C GLY A 106 16.08 3.76 14.12
N ILE A 107 15.69 3.31 12.92
CA ILE A 107 15.43 1.91 12.58
C ILE A 107 16.73 1.10 12.73
N GLU A 108 16.66 -0.07 13.37
CA GLU A 108 17.81 -0.97 13.53
C GLU A 108 17.77 -2.10 12.48
N VAL A 109 18.91 -2.41 11.85
CA VAL A 109 18.94 -3.28 10.66
C VAL A 109 19.30 -4.72 11.01
N ILE A 110 18.50 -5.66 10.50
CA ILE A 110 18.67 -7.10 10.67
C ILE A 110 19.20 -7.70 9.36
N GLY A 111 20.52 -7.86 9.30
CA GLY A 111 21.21 -8.45 8.15
C GLY A 111 21.13 -9.98 8.11
N GLN A 112 21.29 -10.57 6.91
CA GLN A 112 21.49 -12.00 6.76
C GLN A 112 22.98 -12.34 7.05
N PRO A 113 23.29 -13.23 8.01
CA PRO A 113 24.66 -13.64 8.26
C PRO A 113 25.19 -14.54 7.12
N GLY A 114 26.52 -14.60 6.97
CA GLY A 114 27.13 -15.39 5.89
C GLY A 114 26.85 -16.89 6.00
N ALA A 115 26.82 -17.58 4.86
CA ALA A 115 26.53 -19.01 4.73
C ALA A 115 27.13 -19.89 5.84
N ASN A 116 26.28 -20.73 6.44
CA ASN A 116 26.61 -21.62 7.57
C ASN A 116 27.03 -20.89 8.86
N THR A 117 26.57 -19.65 9.08
CA THR A 117 26.74 -18.92 10.36
C THR A 117 25.42 -18.35 10.87
N SER A 118 25.30 -18.23 12.19
CA SER A 118 24.07 -17.79 12.88
C SER A 118 24.25 -16.41 13.53
N GLN A 119 23.21 -15.57 13.47
CA GLN A 119 23.15 -14.26 14.12
C GLN A 119 22.02 -14.23 15.15
N GLU A 120 22.38 -14.01 16.41
CA GLU A 120 21.44 -13.86 17.53
C GLU A 120 21.09 -12.38 17.76
N ILE A 121 19.80 -12.10 17.94
CA ILE A 121 19.22 -10.75 18.11
C ILE A 121 18.19 -10.80 19.25
N SER A 122 18.02 -9.68 19.96
CA SER A 122 16.91 -9.47 20.90
C SER A 122 16.21 -8.16 20.55
N LEU A 123 14.90 -8.20 20.30
CA LEU A 123 14.11 -7.02 19.96
C LEU A 123 13.87 -6.14 21.20
N VAL A 124 13.74 -4.83 20.98
CA VAL A 124 13.30 -3.85 21.98
C VAL A 124 11.82 -3.52 21.76
N PRO A 125 10.95 -3.57 22.79
CA PRO A 125 9.54 -3.17 22.67
C PRO A 125 9.37 -1.74 22.12
N GLY A 126 8.52 -1.55 21.11
CA GLY A 126 8.28 -0.28 20.44
C GLY A 126 9.42 0.23 19.54
N GLN A 127 10.43 -0.60 19.24
CA GLN A 127 11.50 -0.29 18.29
C GLN A 127 11.15 -0.84 16.89
N LYS A 128 11.51 -0.08 15.84
CA LYS A 128 11.40 -0.53 14.44
C LYS A 128 12.67 -1.24 14.00
N TYR A 129 12.50 -2.33 13.25
CA TYR A 129 13.58 -3.13 12.66
C TYR A 129 13.31 -3.39 11.18
N ALA A 130 14.34 -3.21 10.33
CA ALA A 130 14.26 -3.54 8.91
C ALA A 130 15.16 -4.73 8.56
N CYS A 131 14.63 -5.73 7.86
CA CYS A 131 15.37 -6.90 7.41
C CYS A 131 16.06 -6.66 6.05
N GLU A 132 17.35 -7.01 5.92
CA GLU A 132 18.08 -7.01 4.62
C GLU A 132 17.74 -8.24 3.74
N PHE A 133 16.78 -9.05 4.17
CA PHE A 133 16.28 -10.24 3.49
C PHE A 133 14.76 -10.28 3.56
N ASN A 134 14.12 -10.87 2.56
CA ASN A 134 12.71 -11.24 2.66
C ASN A 134 12.59 -12.55 3.47
N PRO A 135 11.86 -12.60 4.61
CA PRO A 135 11.67 -13.81 5.40
C PRO A 135 11.05 -14.98 4.64
N ALA A 136 10.23 -14.72 3.60
CA ALA A 136 9.67 -15.77 2.74
C ALA A 136 10.75 -16.59 2.00
N ASN A 137 11.94 -16.00 1.80
CA ASN A 137 13.11 -16.68 1.21
C ASN A 137 13.86 -17.57 2.23
N ALA A 138 13.42 -17.64 3.50
CA ALA A 138 13.84 -18.69 4.40
C ALA A 138 13.43 -20.07 3.85
N ALA A 139 14.34 -21.02 3.96
CA ALA A 139 14.08 -22.42 3.64
C ALA A 139 13.21 -23.08 4.73
N GLU A 140 13.37 -22.64 5.99
CA GLU A 140 12.66 -23.14 7.16
C GLU A 140 12.49 -22.01 8.20
N VAL A 141 11.34 -21.95 8.85
CA VAL A 141 11.02 -21.00 9.93
C VAL A 141 10.48 -21.80 11.12
N GLU A 142 11.14 -21.73 12.28
CA GLU A 142 10.73 -22.41 13.52
C GLU A 142 10.48 -21.36 14.62
N ILE A 143 9.34 -21.42 15.30
CA ILE A 143 9.09 -20.68 16.56
C ILE A 143 9.09 -21.68 17.71
N LYS A 144 9.95 -21.46 18.71
CA LYS A 144 10.26 -22.45 19.75
C LYS A 144 10.74 -21.81 21.03
N ASP A 145 10.19 -22.24 22.16
CA ASP A 145 10.53 -21.73 23.49
C ASP A 145 10.46 -20.18 23.61
N GLY A 146 9.71 -19.50 22.73
CA GLY A 146 9.56 -18.04 22.63
C GLY A 146 10.55 -17.34 21.68
N GLN A 147 11.49 -18.07 21.10
CA GLN A 147 12.46 -17.64 20.10
C GLN A 147 11.95 -17.93 18.68
N MET A 148 12.23 -17.05 17.72
CA MET A 148 12.04 -17.30 16.29
C MET A 148 13.38 -17.61 15.62
N ILE A 149 13.40 -18.62 14.74
CA ILE A 149 14.57 -19.07 13.99
C ILE A 149 14.22 -19.06 12.50
N LEU A 150 14.95 -18.25 11.73
CA LEU A 150 14.90 -18.17 10.27
C LEU A 150 16.13 -18.88 9.70
N THR A 151 15.97 -19.97 8.95
CA THR A 151 17.07 -20.71 8.33
C THR A 151 17.02 -20.60 6.81
N PHE A 152 18.13 -20.18 6.18
CA PHE A 152 18.22 -19.94 4.74
C PHE A 152 18.87 -21.11 3.99
N ALA A 153 18.69 -21.15 2.67
CA ALA A 153 19.14 -22.26 1.82
C ALA A 153 20.68 -22.47 1.75
N ASP A 154 21.46 -21.48 2.18
CA ASP A 154 22.92 -21.55 2.31
C ASP A 154 23.40 -22.03 3.70
N GLY A 155 22.46 -22.35 4.61
CA GLY A 155 22.70 -22.76 5.98
C GLY A 155 22.97 -21.62 6.97
N SER A 156 22.83 -20.35 6.55
CA SER A 156 22.83 -19.21 7.48
C SER A 156 21.54 -19.16 8.30
N GLN A 157 21.59 -18.53 9.48
CA GLN A 157 20.44 -18.44 10.39
C GLN A 157 20.32 -17.08 11.09
N VAL A 158 19.10 -16.53 11.17
CA VAL A 158 18.77 -15.39 12.04
C VAL A 158 17.89 -15.88 13.19
N VAL A 159 18.27 -15.52 14.42
CA VAL A 159 17.71 -16.05 15.66
C VAL A 159 17.25 -14.91 16.55
N ILE A 160 15.93 -14.74 16.70
CA ILE A 160 15.31 -13.67 17.48
C ILE A 160 14.90 -14.23 18.85
N ASN A 161 15.72 -13.97 19.86
CA ASN A 161 15.71 -14.63 21.17
C ASN A 161 14.46 -14.38 22.03
N ASN A 162 13.72 -13.31 21.80
CA ASN A 162 12.59 -12.86 22.61
C ASN A 162 11.35 -12.48 21.77
N TYR A 163 11.21 -13.08 20.57
CA TYR A 163 10.15 -12.77 19.61
C TYR A 163 8.75 -12.79 20.26
N SER A 164 8.35 -13.93 20.83
CA SER A 164 6.99 -14.08 21.39
C SER A 164 6.75 -13.25 22.67
N GLU A 165 7.80 -12.83 23.37
CA GLU A 165 7.67 -11.93 24.53
C GLU A 165 7.42 -10.48 24.08
N VAL A 166 8.08 -10.04 23.02
CA VAL A 166 7.98 -8.66 22.53
C VAL A 166 6.73 -8.44 21.69
N MET A 167 6.41 -9.35 20.76
CA MET A 167 5.23 -9.19 19.88
C MET A 167 3.89 -9.27 20.64
N ALA A 168 3.86 -9.96 21.80
CA ALA A 168 2.67 -10.07 22.65
C ALA A 168 2.56 -8.99 23.75
N GLY A 169 3.43 -7.97 23.75
CA GLY A 169 3.45 -6.90 24.75
C GLY A 169 2.54 -5.71 24.45
N ASP A 170 2.34 -4.82 25.43
CA ASP A 170 1.56 -3.56 25.29
C ASP A 170 2.13 -2.59 24.23
N LEU A 171 3.37 -2.82 23.78
CA LEU A 171 4.08 -2.09 22.72
C LEU A 171 4.94 -3.10 21.93
N PRO A 172 4.42 -3.77 20.89
CA PRO A 172 5.21 -4.68 20.07
C PRO A 172 6.39 -3.97 19.39
N ALA A 173 7.38 -4.74 18.97
CA ALA A 173 8.37 -4.25 18.01
C ALA A 173 7.77 -4.32 16.60
N GLU A 174 8.18 -3.41 15.72
CA GLU A 174 7.73 -3.40 14.33
C GLU A 174 8.83 -4.04 13.48
N LEU A 175 8.55 -5.17 12.85
CA LEU A 175 9.44 -5.80 11.88
C LEU A 175 8.96 -5.42 10.47
N THR A 176 9.85 -4.84 9.65
CA THR A 176 9.54 -4.49 8.27
C THR A 176 10.52 -5.12 7.28
N LEU A 177 10.07 -5.27 6.04
CA LEU A 177 10.94 -5.42 4.88
C LEU A 177 11.72 -4.13 4.60
N ALA A 178 12.67 -4.21 3.68
CA ALA A 178 13.51 -3.11 3.21
C ALA A 178 12.73 -1.96 2.53
N ASP A 179 11.54 -2.25 2.01
CA ASP A 179 10.61 -1.32 1.37
C ASP A 179 9.63 -0.64 2.36
N GLY A 180 9.60 -1.09 3.63
CA GLY A 180 8.70 -0.58 4.66
C GLY A 180 7.44 -1.43 4.91
N THR A 181 7.20 -2.49 4.13
CA THR A 181 6.10 -3.44 4.36
C THR A 181 6.25 -4.09 5.74
N VAL A 182 5.20 -4.04 6.57
CA VAL A 182 5.18 -4.71 7.88
C VAL A 182 5.12 -6.23 7.67
N ILE A 183 5.92 -6.97 8.43
CA ILE A 183 5.96 -8.44 8.39
C ILE A 183 4.99 -8.97 9.46
N GLU A 184 3.80 -9.41 9.04
CA GLU A 184 2.79 -9.93 9.96
C GLU A 184 3.05 -11.40 10.33
N GLU A 185 2.54 -11.83 11.49
CA GLU A 185 2.74 -13.22 11.98
C GLU A 185 2.10 -14.26 11.04
N SER A 186 1.06 -13.87 10.29
CA SER A 186 0.42 -14.67 9.24
C SER A 186 1.37 -15.11 8.13
N ASP A 187 2.25 -14.21 7.71
CA ASP A 187 2.99 -14.34 6.44
C ASP A 187 4.11 -15.38 6.60
N LEU A 188 4.72 -15.37 7.79
CA LEU A 188 5.72 -16.31 8.25
C LEU A 188 5.15 -17.72 8.48
N LEU A 189 3.84 -17.84 8.73
CA LEU A 189 3.17 -19.10 9.06
C LEU A 189 2.88 -20.01 7.84
N THR A 190 3.02 -19.48 6.62
CA THR A 190 2.74 -20.21 5.36
C THR A 190 3.60 -21.46 5.10
N LYS A 191 4.67 -21.67 5.89
CA LYS A 191 5.55 -22.87 5.82
C LYS A 191 5.58 -23.71 7.11
N VAL A 192 4.73 -23.45 8.11
CA VAL A 192 4.70 -24.24 9.35
C VAL A 192 4.20 -25.65 9.06
N THR A 193 5.13 -26.61 9.03
CA THR A 193 4.79 -28.04 9.06
C THR A 193 4.48 -28.42 10.51
N GLU A 194 3.26 -28.89 10.79
CA GLU A 194 2.94 -29.50 12.09
C GLU A 194 3.80 -30.75 12.32
N VAL A 195 4.91 -30.60 13.02
CA VAL A 195 5.61 -31.72 13.64
C VAL A 195 4.86 -32.06 14.93
N GLU A 196 3.76 -32.82 14.80
CA GLU A 196 3.16 -33.51 15.95
C GLU A 196 4.27 -34.25 16.69
N THR A 197 4.45 -33.96 17.98
CA THR A 197 5.47 -34.63 18.79
C THR A 197 5.06 -36.08 19.02
N VAL A 198 5.60 -36.99 18.18
CA VAL A 198 5.29 -38.41 18.20
C VAL A 198 5.66 -39.02 19.57
N GLU A 199 4.65 -39.34 20.38
CA GLU A 199 4.81 -40.21 21.55
C GLU A 199 5.10 -41.66 21.12
N GLU A 200 6.31 -41.93 20.60
CA GLU A 200 6.83 -43.31 20.53
C GLU A 200 7.80 -43.59 21.69
N ILE A 201 7.32 -44.45 22.60
CA ILE A 201 7.95 -44.85 23.84
C ILE A 201 9.27 -45.59 23.57
N LEU A 202 10.40 -44.90 23.74
CA LEU A 202 11.74 -45.50 23.68
C LEU A 202 12.21 -45.98 25.08
N GLU A 203 11.55 -47.02 25.59
CA GLU A 203 12.08 -47.80 26.72
C GLU A 203 13.18 -48.78 26.23
N VAL A 204 14.18 -49.04 27.08
CA VAL A 204 15.27 -50.01 26.90
C VAL A 204 16.39 -49.61 25.93
N ALA A 205 17.33 -48.80 26.43
CA ALA A 205 18.75 -48.92 26.11
C ALA A 205 19.60 -48.56 27.35
N GLU A 206 19.96 -49.57 28.16
CA GLU A 206 20.96 -49.38 29.23
C GLU A 206 22.34 -49.18 28.61
N GLU A 207 23.07 -48.11 28.99
CA GLU A 207 24.49 -47.97 28.65
C GLU A 207 25.37 -48.99 29.38
N GLY A 208 26.54 -49.28 28.83
CA GLY A 208 27.34 -50.46 29.20
C GLY A 208 28.01 -50.39 30.57
N GLU A 209 28.20 -51.57 31.17
CA GLU A 209 28.92 -51.76 32.45
C GLU A 209 30.36 -51.19 32.41
N ALA A 210 30.68 -50.28 33.33
CA ALA A 210 32.05 -50.00 33.77
C ALA A 210 32.07 -49.55 35.24
N GLU A 211 32.67 -50.36 36.13
CA GLU A 211 32.80 -50.04 37.56
C GLU A 211 33.81 -48.90 37.82
N GLY A 212 33.54 -48.07 38.85
CA GLY A 212 34.50 -47.06 39.33
C GLY A 212 34.08 -46.39 40.63
N GLU A 213 34.66 -46.79 41.77
CA GLU A 213 34.48 -46.12 43.07
C GLU A 213 35.22 -44.76 43.10
N GLY A 214 34.69 -43.71 43.78
CA GLY A 214 35.49 -42.48 43.95
C GLY A 214 34.86 -41.21 44.55
N GLU A 215 34.47 -41.25 45.82
CA GLU A 215 34.52 -40.12 46.79
C GLU A 215 33.78 -38.74 46.61
N GLN A 216 33.30 -38.28 47.78
CA GLN A 216 33.09 -36.88 48.24
C GLN A 216 31.90 -36.06 47.71
N VAL A 217 30.87 -36.01 48.56
CA VAL A 217 29.66 -35.19 48.43
C VAL A 217 29.84 -33.83 49.12
N ALA A 218 29.78 -32.73 48.35
CA ALA A 218 29.53 -31.37 48.83
C ALA A 218 29.00 -30.51 47.65
N SER A 219 27.97 -29.67 47.78
CA SER A 219 27.11 -29.41 48.95
C SER A 219 25.81 -28.67 48.57
N ILE A 220 24.68 -29.09 49.18
CA ILE A 220 23.43 -28.32 49.41
C ILE A 220 22.54 -28.04 48.18
N GLU A 221 21.54 -28.92 48.04
CA GLU A 221 20.15 -28.59 47.65
C GLU A 221 19.30 -28.32 48.93
N PRO A 222 18.03 -27.86 48.86
CA PRO A 222 17.44 -26.91 47.92
C PRO A 222 16.49 -25.89 48.63
N ALA A 223 15.57 -25.30 47.85
CA ALA A 223 14.51 -24.34 48.19
C ALA A 223 13.60 -24.61 49.42
N ALA A 224 13.00 -23.53 49.96
CA ALA A 224 11.54 -23.32 50.12
C ALA A 224 11.20 -22.02 50.90
N GLY A 225 10.01 -21.45 50.69
CA GLY A 225 9.31 -20.63 51.73
C GLY A 225 8.94 -19.16 51.40
N GLU A 226 7.85 -18.98 50.65
CA GLU A 226 6.71 -18.06 50.85
C GLU A 226 6.80 -16.69 51.58
N GLU A 227 6.03 -15.74 51.02
CA GLU A 227 5.27 -14.61 51.62
C GLU A 227 5.90 -13.62 52.65
N ALA A 228 5.74 -12.32 52.37
CA ALA A 228 4.80 -11.41 53.08
C ALA A 228 5.30 -9.95 53.16
N ASP A 229 4.36 -8.99 52.98
CA ASP A 229 4.53 -7.54 53.21
C ASP A 229 5.65 -6.85 52.36
N ILE A 230 5.81 -5.53 52.29
CA ILE A 230 5.25 -4.42 53.08
C ILE A 230 4.81 -3.28 52.15
N ALA A 231 3.55 -2.85 52.27
CA ALA A 231 3.10 -1.57 51.69
C ALA A 231 3.32 -0.42 52.67
N GLN A 232 4.25 0.52 52.40
CA GLN A 232 4.21 1.87 52.97
C GLN A 232 5.18 2.90 52.36
N GLN A 233 4.72 4.16 52.35
CA GLN A 233 5.49 5.42 52.34
C GLN A 233 6.40 5.72 51.12
N LEU A 234 5.97 6.68 50.29
CA LEU A 234 6.63 7.99 50.19
C LEU A 234 5.71 9.02 49.51
N ALA A 235 5.81 10.30 49.90
CA ALA A 235 5.05 11.43 49.35
C ALA A 235 5.76 12.76 49.67
N GLN A 236 5.42 13.85 48.94
CA GLN A 236 6.07 15.18 48.98
C GLN A 236 7.48 15.16 48.32
N ILE A 237 8.07 16.21 47.71
CA ILE A 237 7.94 17.69 47.72
C ILE A 237 8.27 18.20 46.28
N GLU A 238 7.80 19.30 45.66
CA GLU A 238 6.64 20.22 45.72
C GLU A 238 6.64 21.04 44.39
N PRO A 239 5.51 21.48 43.81
CA PRO A 239 5.48 22.28 42.57
C PRO A 239 5.76 23.78 42.81
N ALA A 240 6.74 24.35 42.08
CA ALA A 240 7.07 25.77 42.17
C ALA A 240 6.17 26.67 41.28
N ALA A 241 6.09 27.96 41.61
CA ALA A 241 5.20 28.93 40.95
C ALA A 241 5.94 30.19 40.44
N GLY A 242 5.35 30.88 39.46
CA GLY A 242 5.73 32.23 39.01
C GLY A 242 5.91 32.33 37.47
N GLU A 243 5.54 33.41 36.78
CA GLU A 243 4.99 34.71 37.22
C GLU A 243 3.95 35.31 36.22
N GLU A 244 3.27 36.36 36.73
CA GLU A 244 2.32 37.36 36.19
C GLU A 244 2.14 37.60 34.65
N ALA A 245 1.07 38.23 34.14
CA ALA A 245 0.03 39.13 34.72
C ALA A 245 -1.31 39.04 33.92
N GLY A 246 -2.47 39.55 34.37
CA GLY A 246 -2.85 40.18 35.64
C GLY A 246 -4.23 40.90 35.60
N ALA A 247 -4.65 41.48 36.73
CA ALA A 247 -5.72 42.48 36.94
C ALA A 247 -7.24 42.10 36.91
N THR A 248 -7.80 41.90 38.13
CA THR A 248 -9.21 42.17 38.56
C THR A 248 -10.33 41.23 38.05
N ASN A 249 -11.47 41.02 38.75
CA ASN A 249 -12.07 41.68 39.92
C ASN A 249 -12.95 40.71 40.77
N THR A 250 -13.25 41.06 42.04
CA THR A 250 -14.31 40.49 42.95
C THR A 250 -14.65 38.97 42.88
N GLY A 251 -14.53 38.14 43.92
CA GLY A 251 -14.10 38.36 45.31
C GLY A 251 -15.13 37.94 46.37
N PHE A 252 -15.11 36.67 46.79
CA PHE A 252 -15.66 36.18 48.07
C PHE A 252 -14.74 35.10 48.64
N GLY A 253 -14.58 35.05 49.97
CA GLY A 253 -13.56 34.22 50.64
C GLY A 253 -14.09 32.94 51.31
N PHE A 254 -13.17 32.01 51.58
CA PHE A 254 -13.42 30.77 52.33
C PHE A 254 -13.89 31.03 53.78
N GLY A 255 -14.65 30.08 54.34
CA GLY A 255 -14.81 29.96 55.80
C GLY A 255 -16.24 29.99 56.35
N SER A 256 -17.14 29.13 55.86
CA SER A 256 -18.47 28.95 56.47
C SER A 256 -18.91 27.48 56.45
N THR A 257 -18.97 26.87 57.63
CA THR A 257 -19.55 25.53 57.83
C THR A 257 -21.08 25.59 57.85
N PRO A 258 -21.81 24.70 57.17
CA PRO A 258 -23.27 24.66 57.22
C PRO A 258 -23.75 24.10 58.57
N THR A 259 -24.10 25.00 59.50
CA THR A 259 -24.67 24.62 60.81
C THR A 259 -26.09 24.10 60.65
N ALA A 260 -26.37 22.89 61.14
CA ALA A 260 -27.73 22.36 61.17
C ALA A 260 -28.62 23.16 62.14
N ALA A 261 -29.83 23.52 61.69
CA ALA A 261 -30.89 24.13 62.50
C ALA A 261 -32.16 23.25 62.47
N PRO A 262 -32.94 23.17 63.57
CA PRO A 262 -33.76 22.00 63.84
C PRO A 262 -35.21 22.08 63.32
N LEU A 263 -35.79 20.90 63.08
CA LEU A 263 -37.24 20.73 62.98
C LEU A 263 -37.87 20.91 64.37
N ASN A 264 -38.86 21.79 64.49
CA ASN A 264 -39.61 21.97 65.74
C ASN A 264 -40.58 20.80 65.95
N ALA A 265 -40.32 19.98 66.97
CA ALA A 265 -41.28 18.99 67.45
C ALA A 265 -42.39 19.68 68.26
N GLY A 266 -43.66 19.37 67.95
CA GLY A 266 -44.82 19.79 68.75
C GLY A 266 -44.98 18.97 70.03
N ASP A 267 -45.51 19.58 71.08
CA ASP A 267 -45.51 19.06 72.45
C ASP A 267 -46.15 17.67 72.63
N ALA A 268 -45.56 16.88 73.53
CA ALA A 268 -46.08 15.59 73.94
C ALA A 268 -47.21 15.71 74.98
N VAL A 269 -48.25 14.88 74.84
CA VAL A 269 -49.21 14.57 75.91
C VAL A 269 -48.99 13.15 76.43
N GLY A 270 -49.17 12.98 77.74
CA GLY A 270 -48.74 11.78 78.48
C GLY A 270 -49.52 10.49 78.21
N PRO A 271 -49.02 9.35 78.73
CA PRO A 271 -49.47 8.02 78.33
C PRO A 271 -50.81 7.60 78.95
N ILE A 272 -51.60 6.84 78.17
CA ILE A 272 -52.75 6.07 78.66
C ILE A 272 -52.51 4.59 78.30
N GLY A 273 -52.64 3.70 79.28
CA GLY A 273 -52.34 2.28 79.15
C GLY A 273 -53.43 1.47 78.43
N PRO A 274 -53.11 0.24 77.99
CA PRO A 274 -54.00 -0.56 77.16
C PRO A 274 -55.07 -1.30 77.98
N THR A 275 -56.33 -0.86 77.89
CA THR A 275 -57.51 -1.76 77.92
C THR A 275 -58.82 -1.05 77.58
N ALA A 276 -59.63 -1.71 76.75
CA ALA A 276 -61.09 -1.58 76.61
C ALA A 276 -61.72 -0.18 76.47
N LEU A 277 -62.25 0.10 75.27
CA LEU A 277 -63.66 0.46 75.10
C LEU A 277 -64.18 -0.05 73.74
N ARG A 278 -65.46 -0.44 73.67
CA ARG A 278 -66.10 -0.94 72.43
C ARG A 278 -67.17 0.03 71.94
N TYR A 279 -67.11 0.36 70.65
CA TYR A 279 -68.20 0.87 69.82
C TYR A 279 -67.89 0.40 68.39
N GLY A 280 -68.84 0.08 67.51
CA GLY A 280 -70.29 0.17 67.65
C GLY A 280 -70.95 0.36 66.27
N ILE A 281 -70.48 -0.37 65.26
CA ILE A 281 -70.83 -0.17 63.85
C ILE A 281 -71.84 -1.26 63.42
N PRO A 282 -72.97 -0.91 62.77
CA PRO A 282 -73.90 -1.90 62.22
C PRO A 282 -73.33 -2.57 60.95
N SER A 283 -73.81 -3.77 60.66
CA SER A 283 -73.35 -4.65 59.59
C SER A 283 -73.76 -4.18 58.18
N PHE A 284 -72.84 -4.35 57.24
CA PHE A 284 -73.15 -4.63 55.83
C PHE A 284 -72.65 -6.05 55.50
N GLU A 285 -73.30 -6.75 54.58
CA GLU A 285 -73.10 -8.19 54.36
C GLU A 285 -71.84 -8.50 53.55
N ILE A 286 -71.26 -9.68 53.81
CA ILE A 286 -70.12 -10.20 53.05
C ILE A 286 -70.67 -11.07 51.91
N GLU A 287 -70.93 -10.45 50.77
CA GLU A 287 -71.03 -11.17 49.49
C GLU A 287 -69.65 -11.75 49.16
N ARG A 288 -69.51 -13.08 49.20
CA ARG A 288 -68.29 -13.77 48.76
C ARG A 288 -68.29 -13.92 47.24
N PHE A 289 -67.88 -12.88 46.53
CA PHE A 289 -67.48 -13.06 45.13
C PHE A 289 -66.11 -13.75 45.05
N SER A 290 -66.04 -14.82 44.27
CA SER A 290 -64.85 -15.66 44.09
C SER A 290 -64.29 -15.43 42.70
N GLU A 291 -63.73 -14.23 42.48
CA GLU A 291 -63.06 -13.89 41.23
C GLU A 291 -61.54 -13.78 41.47
N THR A 292 -60.82 -14.71 40.86
CA THR A 292 -59.45 -14.45 40.41
C THR A 292 -59.50 -13.32 39.38
N PRO A 293 -58.68 -12.27 39.49
CA PRO A 293 -58.57 -11.25 38.45
C PRO A 293 -57.82 -11.82 37.24
N SER A 294 -58.51 -12.61 36.43
CA SER A 294 -58.17 -12.78 35.02
C SER A 294 -58.56 -11.49 34.31
N GLY A 295 -57.65 -10.88 33.55
CA GLY A 295 -57.93 -9.61 32.88
C GLY A 295 -57.40 -8.35 33.60
N VAL A 296 -56.13 -8.39 34.00
CA VAL A 296 -55.21 -7.53 33.21
C VAL A 296 -54.75 -8.42 32.06
N SER A 297 -54.82 -7.95 30.82
CA SER A 297 -53.93 -8.48 29.77
C SER A 297 -52.48 -8.11 30.16
N PRO A 298 -51.45 -8.69 29.52
CA PRO A 298 -50.22 -7.91 29.31
C PRO A 298 -50.58 -6.54 28.71
N VAL A 299 -49.72 -5.55 28.91
CA VAL A 299 -49.84 -4.34 28.12
C VAL A 299 -49.31 -4.69 26.74
N ASP A 300 -50.20 -4.62 25.75
CA ASP A 300 -49.99 -4.60 24.29
C ASP A 300 -48.86 -3.57 23.99
N ASP A 301 -47.59 -4.02 24.14
CA ASP A 301 -46.37 -3.21 24.20
C ASP A 301 -45.42 -3.62 23.06
N ARG A 302 -45.74 -3.12 21.86
CA ARG A 302 -44.99 -3.34 20.60
C ARG A 302 -43.46 -3.40 20.75
N PRO A 303 -42.77 -4.21 19.93
CA PRO A 303 -41.31 -4.32 19.98
C PRO A 303 -40.64 -2.96 19.75
N ILE A 304 -39.66 -2.60 20.57
CA ILE A 304 -38.84 -1.40 20.41
C ILE A 304 -37.48 -1.81 19.83
N ILE A 305 -37.11 -1.22 18.70
CA ILE A 305 -35.88 -1.54 17.96
C ILE A 305 -34.82 -0.47 18.25
N GLN A 306 -33.58 -0.89 18.46
CA GLN A 306 -32.40 -0.02 18.35
C GLN A 306 -31.81 -0.18 16.94
N THR A 307 -31.64 0.93 16.23
CA THR A 307 -31.09 0.98 14.87
C THR A 307 -29.60 0.66 14.87
N SER A 308 -29.16 -0.14 13.90
CA SER A 308 -27.76 -0.43 13.61
C SER A 308 -27.37 0.10 12.24
N SER A 309 -26.15 0.61 12.14
CA SER A 309 -25.50 0.99 10.88
C SER A 309 -24.13 0.30 10.79
N ALA A 310 -23.72 -0.04 9.58
CA ALA A 310 -22.40 -0.59 9.29
C ALA A 310 -21.83 0.06 8.03
N GLN A 311 -20.52 -0.08 7.83
CA GLN A 311 -19.82 0.40 6.64
C GLN A 311 -19.13 -0.77 5.94
N VAL A 312 -19.04 -0.67 4.61
CA VAL A 312 -18.11 -1.42 3.75
C VAL A 312 -17.26 -0.39 3.03
N ASP A 313 -16.01 -0.73 2.78
CA ASP A 313 -15.03 0.07 2.04
C ASP A 313 -14.63 -0.74 0.80
N GLU A 314 -14.64 -0.13 -0.38
CA GLU A 314 -14.26 -0.84 -1.62
C GLU A 314 -12.73 -0.86 -1.80
N THR A 315 -11.96 0.10 -1.26
CA THR A 315 -10.49 0.13 -1.32
C THR A 315 -9.80 -1.09 -0.68
N ASP A 316 -10.44 -1.75 0.29
CA ASP A 316 -9.92 -2.95 0.97
C ASP A 316 -10.61 -4.25 0.48
N PHE A 317 -10.96 -4.36 -0.81
CA PHE A 317 -11.65 -5.54 -1.41
C PHE A 317 -10.79 -6.81 -1.56
N VAL A 318 -10.09 -7.21 -0.49
CA VAL A 318 -9.16 -8.37 -0.47
C VAL A 318 -9.83 -9.67 -0.96
N GLY A 319 -9.61 -10.00 -2.23
CA GLY A 319 -10.17 -11.17 -2.90
C GLY A 319 -11.56 -10.98 -3.55
N GLY A 320 -11.99 -9.74 -3.80
CA GLY A 320 -13.22 -9.43 -4.53
C GLY A 320 -14.51 -9.48 -3.70
N THR A 321 -14.42 -9.47 -2.36
CA THR A 321 -15.62 -9.45 -1.49
C THR A 321 -15.45 -8.69 -0.17
N GLY A 322 -16.06 -7.50 -0.05
CA GLY A 322 -16.26 -6.82 1.23
C GLY A 322 -17.35 -7.50 2.07
N THR A 323 -17.11 -7.79 3.36
CA THR A 323 -18.10 -8.36 4.28
C THR A 323 -18.13 -7.64 5.62
N VAL A 324 -19.31 -7.18 6.03
CA VAL A 324 -19.54 -6.59 7.36
C VAL A 324 -20.68 -7.30 8.10
N SER A 325 -20.58 -7.35 9.43
CA SER A 325 -21.60 -7.96 10.29
C SER A 325 -21.90 -7.10 11.51
N GLY A 326 -23.06 -7.31 12.12
CA GLY A 326 -23.51 -6.60 13.31
C GLY A 326 -24.77 -7.24 13.89
N SER A 327 -25.47 -6.54 14.77
CA SER A 327 -26.75 -7.03 15.29
C SER A 327 -27.76 -5.92 15.63
N VAL A 328 -29.04 -6.28 15.49
CA VAL A 328 -30.18 -5.43 15.82
C VAL A 328 -30.70 -5.80 17.21
N SER A 329 -30.66 -4.85 18.16
CA SER A 329 -31.27 -5.08 19.46
C SER A 329 -32.77 -4.79 19.43
N VAL A 330 -33.59 -5.81 19.76
CA VAL A 330 -35.05 -5.71 19.85
C VAL A 330 -35.52 -5.97 21.28
N ASN A 331 -36.29 -5.04 21.83
CA ASN A 331 -36.96 -5.18 23.12
C ASN A 331 -38.44 -5.55 22.90
N TYR A 332 -38.77 -6.83 23.08
CA TYR A 332 -40.11 -7.42 22.90
C TYR A 332 -41.04 -7.28 24.12
N GLY A 333 -40.94 -6.17 24.87
CA GLY A 333 -41.89 -5.81 25.92
C GLY A 333 -42.04 -6.87 27.03
N ALA A 334 -43.29 -7.15 27.40
CA ALA A 334 -43.64 -8.15 28.41
C ALA A 334 -43.87 -9.55 27.82
N ASP A 335 -44.07 -9.63 26.51
CA ASP A 335 -44.66 -10.78 25.81
C ASP A 335 -43.60 -11.68 25.18
N GLY A 336 -42.40 -11.12 24.92
CA GLY A 336 -41.19 -11.88 24.62
C GLY A 336 -40.94 -12.13 23.13
N PRO A 337 -39.77 -12.70 22.79
CA PRO A 337 -39.30 -12.78 21.41
C PRO A 337 -40.22 -13.64 20.51
N GLY A 338 -40.48 -13.10 19.32
CA GLY A 338 -41.00 -13.82 18.17
C GLY A 338 -39.94 -13.87 17.07
N ASP A 339 -40.28 -13.40 15.86
CA ASP A 339 -39.42 -13.44 14.66
C ASP A 339 -38.96 -12.03 14.22
N ILE A 340 -37.72 -11.92 13.72
CA ILE A 340 -37.21 -10.79 12.94
C ILE A 340 -37.19 -11.20 11.46
N LEU A 341 -37.88 -10.47 10.58
CA LEU A 341 -38.00 -10.84 9.17
C LEU A 341 -37.79 -9.66 8.22
N PRO A 342 -37.22 -9.84 7.02
CA PRO A 342 -37.19 -8.81 5.98
C PRO A 342 -38.61 -8.35 5.62
N ASN A 343 -38.80 -7.06 5.38
CA ASN A 343 -40.13 -6.44 5.22
C ASN A 343 -40.53 -6.05 3.78
N ALA A 344 -39.73 -6.44 2.78
CA ALA A 344 -39.84 -6.08 1.36
C ALA A 344 -39.53 -4.60 1.02
N THR A 345 -38.98 -3.83 1.95
CA THR A 345 -38.51 -2.46 1.73
C THR A 345 -37.00 -2.45 1.68
N VAL A 346 -36.44 -1.98 0.56
CA VAL A 346 -35.06 -1.49 0.51
C VAL A 346 -35.13 -0.06 -0.02
N THR A 347 -34.27 0.83 0.46
CA THR A 347 -34.27 2.24 0.05
C THR A 347 -32.84 2.76 0.04
N ILE A 348 -32.41 3.35 -1.08
CA ILE A 348 -31.16 4.08 -1.12
C ILE A 348 -31.40 5.46 -0.51
N THR A 349 -30.55 5.88 0.41
CA THR A 349 -30.74 7.10 1.21
C THR A 349 -29.65 8.17 0.98
N CYS A 350 -28.52 7.84 0.37
CA CYS A 350 -27.51 8.79 -0.12
C CYS A 350 -26.79 8.30 -1.40
N ASN A 351 -26.21 9.26 -2.12
CA ASN A 351 -25.24 9.24 -3.23
C ASN A 351 -25.26 8.15 -4.35
N SER A 352 -26.25 7.27 -4.48
CA SER A 352 -26.32 6.45 -5.71
C SER A 352 -26.48 7.28 -6.98
N VAL A 353 -25.90 6.81 -8.09
CA VAL A 353 -26.14 7.20 -9.49
C VAL A 353 -27.53 7.78 -9.81
N ALA A 354 -27.53 8.74 -10.74
CA ALA A 354 -28.61 9.66 -11.09
C ALA A 354 -29.96 8.99 -11.49
N GLY A 355 -30.69 8.51 -10.48
CA GLY A 355 -31.97 7.82 -10.62
C GLY A 355 -32.47 7.18 -9.32
N GLY A 356 -31.58 6.90 -8.36
CA GLY A 356 -31.94 6.17 -7.13
C GLY A 356 -32.07 4.66 -7.37
N ALA A 357 -31.20 4.12 -8.21
CA ALA A 357 -30.99 2.68 -8.42
C ALA A 357 -29.53 2.36 -8.05
N LEU A 358 -29.27 1.14 -7.58
CA LEU A 358 -27.89 0.64 -7.47
C LEU A 358 -27.43 0.14 -8.83
N ARG A 359 -26.13 0.18 -9.09
CA ARG A 359 -25.51 -0.30 -10.32
C ARG A 359 -24.15 -0.93 -10.04
N SER A 360 -23.59 -1.58 -11.04
CA SER A 360 -22.21 -2.05 -11.10
C SER A 360 -21.83 -2.18 -12.59
N GLY A 361 -20.68 -1.64 -13.00
CA GLY A 361 -20.25 -1.59 -14.40
C GLY A 361 -21.28 -0.96 -15.35
N GLY A 362 -22.03 0.05 -14.89
CA GLY A 362 -23.05 0.74 -15.69
C GLY A 362 -24.41 0.01 -15.79
N ALA A 363 -24.56 -1.17 -15.17
CA ALA A 363 -25.75 -2.02 -15.26
C ALA A 363 -26.61 -1.97 -13.99
N ASP A 364 -27.94 -1.88 -14.14
CA ASP A 364 -28.89 -1.80 -13.01
C ASP A 364 -28.84 -3.06 -12.12
N ILE A 365 -28.78 -2.90 -10.79
CA ILE A 365 -28.86 -4.01 -9.83
C ILE A 365 -30.32 -4.25 -9.40
N THR A 366 -30.87 -5.41 -9.75
CA THR A 366 -32.17 -5.87 -9.27
C THR A 366 -32.06 -6.46 -7.86
N ILE A 367 -32.71 -5.84 -6.88
CA ILE A 367 -32.77 -6.34 -5.50
C ILE A 367 -34.01 -7.24 -5.30
N THR A 368 -33.78 -8.47 -4.83
CA THR A 368 -34.82 -9.47 -4.56
C THR A 368 -34.83 -9.88 -3.08
N GLN A 369 -36.00 -9.88 -2.45
CA GLN A 369 -36.18 -10.39 -1.08
C GLN A 369 -36.07 -11.93 -1.04
N ILE A 370 -35.25 -12.44 -0.12
CA ILE A 370 -35.17 -13.86 0.25
C ILE A 370 -35.77 -14.10 1.65
N VAL A 371 -35.77 -15.35 2.13
CA VAL A 371 -36.47 -15.74 3.38
C VAL A 371 -35.96 -14.96 4.59
N ASN A 372 -34.64 -14.79 4.70
CA ASN A 372 -33.94 -14.16 5.83
C ASN A 372 -33.20 -12.87 5.42
N GLY A 373 -33.56 -12.21 4.32
CA GLY A 373 -32.85 -11.00 3.86
C GLY A 373 -33.11 -10.59 2.41
N TYR A 374 -32.07 -10.14 1.72
CA TYR A 374 -32.11 -9.60 0.35
C TYR A 374 -30.87 -10.02 -0.45
N ILE A 375 -31.03 -10.23 -1.76
CA ILE A 375 -29.93 -10.44 -2.72
C ILE A 375 -30.05 -9.41 -3.84
N GLY A 376 -28.96 -8.72 -4.16
CA GLY A 376 -28.81 -7.91 -5.37
C GLY A 376 -28.18 -8.73 -6.50
N THR A 377 -28.68 -8.59 -7.73
CA THR A 377 -28.08 -9.19 -8.93
C THR A 377 -27.93 -8.17 -10.05
N VAL A 378 -26.79 -8.17 -10.75
CA VAL A 378 -26.50 -7.25 -11.86
C VAL A 378 -27.30 -7.65 -13.11
N ASP A 379 -28.19 -6.79 -13.60
CA ASP A 379 -29.05 -7.09 -14.75
C ASP A 379 -28.24 -7.28 -16.05
N GLY A 380 -28.79 -8.08 -16.97
CA GLY A 380 -28.21 -8.30 -18.31
C GLY A 380 -27.01 -9.27 -18.35
N THR A 381 -26.41 -9.59 -17.20
CA THR A 381 -25.30 -10.54 -17.09
C THR A 381 -25.70 -11.99 -17.41
N ALA A 382 -24.77 -12.78 -17.97
CA ALA A 382 -24.98 -14.21 -18.28
C ALA A 382 -23.66 -15.00 -18.16
N PRO A 383 -23.41 -15.76 -17.07
CA PRO A 383 -24.31 -16.05 -15.95
C PRO A 383 -24.73 -14.81 -15.16
N VAL A 384 -25.83 -14.92 -14.41
CA VAL A 384 -26.28 -13.84 -13.51
C VAL A 384 -25.23 -13.64 -12.42
N VAL A 385 -24.69 -12.43 -12.32
CA VAL A 385 -23.77 -12.01 -11.26
C VAL A 385 -24.57 -11.58 -10.04
N THR A 386 -24.23 -12.11 -8.87
CA THR A 386 -24.69 -11.59 -7.58
C THR A 386 -23.86 -10.37 -7.24
N ALA A 387 -24.50 -9.25 -6.89
CA ALA A 387 -23.83 -8.03 -6.51
C ALA A 387 -23.60 -7.95 -4.98
N PHE A 388 -24.62 -8.35 -4.20
CA PHE A 388 -24.53 -8.45 -2.75
C PHE A 388 -25.54 -9.47 -2.19
N GLU A 389 -25.29 -9.99 -0.99
CA GLU A 389 -26.26 -10.68 -0.15
C GLU A 389 -26.30 -10.04 1.25
N PHE A 390 -27.50 -9.62 1.67
CA PHE A 390 -27.81 -9.22 3.05
C PHE A 390 -28.63 -10.32 3.72
N THR A 391 -28.23 -10.76 4.90
CA THR A 391 -28.97 -11.71 5.74
C THR A 391 -29.13 -11.21 7.17
N ILE A 392 -30.23 -11.57 7.82
CA ILE A 392 -30.51 -11.32 9.24
C ILE A 392 -31.09 -12.58 9.88
N ASP A 393 -30.55 -13.01 11.02
CA ASP A 393 -31.05 -14.15 11.76
C ASP A 393 -32.39 -13.80 12.45
N PRO A 394 -33.45 -14.63 12.26
CA PRO A 394 -34.78 -14.28 12.74
C PRO A 394 -34.96 -14.39 14.26
N VAL A 395 -33.99 -14.92 15.00
CA VAL A 395 -34.07 -15.14 16.46
C VAL A 395 -33.12 -14.23 17.23
N THR A 396 -31.88 -14.04 16.75
CA THR A 396 -30.89 -13.19 17.43
C THR A 396 -30.91 -11.74 16.95
N GLY A 397 -31.26 -11.50 15.68
CA GLY A 397 -31.12 -10.20 15.03
C GLY A 397 -29.70 -9.89 14.58
N ASP A 398 -28.77 -10.85 14.65
CA ASP A 398 -27.45 -10.74 14.04
C ASP A 398 -27.61 -10.68 12.51
N TYR A 399 -26.85 -9.83 11.83
CA TYR A 399 -26.90 -9.65 10.38
C TYR A 399 -25.51 -9.68 9.76
N THR A 400 -25.46 -10.08 8.49
CA THR A 400 -24.28 -10.06 7.64
C THR A 400 -24.65 -9.45 6.30
N TYR A 401 -23.83 -8.52 5.81
CA TYR A 401 -23.85 -8.01 4.44
C TYR A 401 -22.51 -8.40 3.79
N THR A 402 -22.59 -9.09 2.65
CA THR A 402 -21.44 -9.39 1.79
C THR A 402 -21.70 -8.81 0.41
N GLN A 403 -20.73 -8.08 -0.11
CA GLN A 403 -20.68 -7.54 -1.46
C GLN A 403 -19.69 -8.36 -2.31
N TYR A 404 -19.90 -8.38 -3.63
CA TYR A 404 -19.20 -9.27 -4.58
C TYR A 404 -18.76 -8.56 -5.88
N VAL A 405 -19.06 -7.25 -6.00
CA VAL A 405 -18.73 -6.37 -7.12
C VAL A 405 -18.68 -4.93 -6.58
N PRO A 406 -17.91 -4.02 -7.19
CA PRO A 406 -18.01 -2.58 -6.92
C PRO A 406 -19.34 -2.01 -7.42
N PHE A 407 -19.76 -0.85 -6.91
CA PHE A 407 -21.02 -0.19 -7.31
C PHE A 407 -20.76 1.13 -8.05
N ASP A 408 -21.52 1.46 -9.10
CA ASP A 408 -21.41 2.82 -9.70
C ASP A 408 -21.79 3.90 -8.64
N HIS A 409 -20.87 4.81 -8.34
CA HIS A 409 -21.03 6.00 -7.49
C HIS A 409 -21.46 7.23 -8.33
N SER A 410 -21.30 8.48 -7.86
CA SER A 410 -21.98 9.62 -8.52
C SER A 410 -21.36 11.02 -8.45
N ASP A 411 -20.57 11.36 -7.43
CA ASP A 411 -19.76 12.59 -7.41
C ASP A 411 -18.32 12.23 -7.81
N THR A 412 -18.07 12.25 -9.12
CA THR A 412 -16.79 11.99 -9.82
C THR A 412 -15.70 13.06 -9.53
N THR A 413 -15.66 13.52 -8.27
CA THR A 413 -14.70 14.44 -7.68
C THR A 413 -14.36 14.09 -6.22
N ASN A 414 -14.83 12.94 -5.71
CA ASN A 414 -14.64 12.46 -4.35
C ASN A 414 -14.61 10.91 -4.33
N ASN A 415 -13.42 10.36 -4.60
CA ASN A 415 -12.97 8.95 -4.65
C ASN A 415 -13.20 8.11 -3.36
N ASN A 416 -14.15 8.51 -2.51
CA ASN A 416 -14.55 7.88 -1.24
C ASN A 416 -15.91 8.48 -0.79
N GLU A 417 -16.91 8.53 -1.69
CA GLU A 417 -18.29 8.88 -1.32
C GLU A 417 -19.05 7.66 -0.76
N ASP A 418 -20.15 7.87 -0.01
CA ASP A 418 -20.92 6.76 0.54
C ASP A 418 -22.24 6.49 -0.20
N ILE A 419 -22.51 5.23 -0.59
CA ILE A 419 -23.85 4.78 -1.02
C ILE A 419 -24.57 4.17 0.19
N CYS A 420 -25.57 4.86 0.71
CA CYS A 420 -26.37 4.42 1.86
C CYS A 420 -27.53 3.51 1.41
N ILE A 421 -27.58 2.26 1.88
CA ILE A 421 -28.64 1.28 1.60
C ILE A 421 -29.36 0.88 2.89
N ASP A 422 -30.63 1.27 3.02
CA ASP A 422 -31.52 0.88 4.12
C ASP A 422 -32.21 -0.46 3.82
N PHE A 423 -31.75 -1.55 4.44
CA PHE A 423 -32.39 -2.87 4.39
C PHE A 423 -33.50 -2.99 5.44
N GLY A 424 -34.75 -2.93 4.98
CA GLY A 424 -35.93 -2.92 5.85
C GLY A 424 -36.30 -4.29 6.43
N PHE A 425 -36.56 -4.34 7.73
CA PHE A 425 -37.05 -5.53 8.44
C PHE A 425 -38.25 -5.19 9.35
N VAL A 426 -38.85 -6.22 9.92
CA VAL A 426 -39.95 -6.14 10.88
C VAL A 426 -39.71 -7.13 12.02
N ALA A 427 -39.69 -6.61 13.24
CA ALA A 427 -39.70 -7.40 14.46
C ALA A 427 -41.14 -7.75 14.83
N ILE A 428 -41.33 -8.98 15.30
CA ILE A 428 -42.61 -9.55 15.74
C ILE A 428 -42.38 -10.21 17.11
N ASP A 429 -43.26 -9.97 18.08
CA ASP A 429 -43.23 -10.62 19.40
C ASP A 429 -44.05 -11.93 19.44
N SER A 430 -44.22 -12.50 20.64
CA SER A 430 -44.83 -13.81 20.85
C SER A 430 -46.35 -13.88 20.62
N ASP A 431 -47.09 -12.77 20.72
CA ASP A 431 -48.54 -12.73 20.43
C ASP A 431 -48.92 -11.99 19.13
N GLY A 432 -47.97 -11.26 18.53
CA GLY A 432 -47.93 -10.95 17.11
C GLY A 432 -47.99 -9.46 16.77
N ASP A 433 -47.67 -8.58 17.71
CA ASP A 433 -47.54 -7.15 17.47
C ASP A 433 -46.24 -6.84 16.71
N ARG A 434 -46.19 -5.69 16.01
CA ARG A 434 -45.21 -5.50 14.92
C ARG A 434 -44.62 -4.09 14.86
N THR A 435 -43.30 -4.01 14.79
CA THR A 435 -42.53 -2.77 14.55
C THR A 435 -41.55 -2.98 13.41
N ALA A 436 -41.48 -2.01 12.49
CA ALA A 436 -40.56 -2.03 11.35
C ALA A 436 -39.41 -1.02 11.54
N SER A 437 -38.24 -1.36 11.01
CA SER A 437 -37.05 -0.51 10.97
C SER A 437 -36.15 -0.93 9.79
N SER A 438 -34.94 -0.39 9.71
CA SER A 438 -33.92 -0.69 8.70
C SER A 438 -32.56 -0.88 9.36
N VAL A 439 -31.70 -1.68 8.72
CA VAL A 439 -30.25 -1.65 8.91
C VAL A 439 -29.69 -0.81 7.76
N THR A 440 -28.89 0.21 8.05
CA THR A 440 -28.22 1.01 7.01
C THR A 440 -26.82 0.47 6.79
N ILE A 441 -26.48 0.11 5.56
CA ILE A 441 -25.11 -0.13 5.11
C ILE A 441 -24.68 1.10 4.30
N SER A 442 -23.59 1.77 4.68
CA SER A 442 -22.92 2.75 3.80
C SER A 442 -21.76 2.04 3.11
N VAL A 443 -21.71 2.10 1.78
CA VAL A 443 -20.65 1.50 0.96
C VAL A 443 -19.78 2.64 0.44
N LEU A 444 -18.51 2.66 0.83
CA LEU A 444 -17.54 3.68 0.40
C LEU A 444 -16.92 3.32 -0.94
N ASP A 445 -16.84 4.32 -1.80
CA ASP A 445 -16.20 4.37 -3.11
C ASP A 445 -14.66 4.17 -3.05
N ASP A 446 -14.10 3.70 -4.17
CA ASP A 446 -12.69 3.38 -4.40
C ASP A 446 -12.21 3.92 -5.75
N GLY A 447 -12.26 5.25 -5.90
CA GLY A 447 -11.84 5.92 -7.14
C GLY A 447 -10.32 5.88 -7.39
N PRO A 448 -9.87 6.19 -8.63
CA PRO A 448 -8.53 5.91 -9.14
C PRO A 448 -7.40 6.65 -8.40
N SER A 449 -6.19 6.11 -8.47
CA SER A 449 -5.00 6.64 -7.79
C SER A 449 -3.76 6.76 -8.70
N VAL A 450 -2.78 7.58 -8.30
CA VAL A 450 -1.47 7.68 -8.99
C VAL A 450 -0.34 7.80 -7.98
N ASP A 451 0.13 6.65 -7.48
CA ASP A 451 1.20 6.59 -6.48
C ASP A 451 2.57 7.09 -6.97
N ARG A 452 2.86 6.95 -8.27
CA ARG A 452 4.18 7.26 -8.82
C ARG A 452 4.13 7.99 -10.15
N GLN A 453 4.63 9.22 -10.15
CA GLN A 453 4.84 10.01 -11.36
C GLN A 453 5.80 9.29 -12.31
N ALA A 454 5.44 9.20 -13.59
CA ALA A 454 6.28 8.56 -14.59
C ALA A 454 7.45 9.47 -14.96
N VAL A 455 8.68 8.94 -14.96
CA VAL A 455 9.89 9.70 -15.32
C VAL A 455 10.61 8.98 -16.45
N ALA A 456 10.86 9.69 -17.54
CA ALA A 456 11.65 9.23 -18.67
C ALA A 456 12.79 10.22 -18.96
N GLN A 457 13.73 9.81 -19.82
CA GLN A 457 14.89 10.61 -20.17
C GLN A 457 15.25 10.47 -21.64
N VAL A 458 15.72 11.57 -22.24
CA VAL A 458 16.48 11.62 -23.49
C VAL A 458 17.75 12.47 -23.29
N ASP A 459 18.66 12.37 -24.24
CA ASP A 459 19.97 13.04 -24.25
C ASP A 459 20.24 13.49 -25.69
N GLU A 460 20.46 14.79 -25.89
CA GLU A 460 20.60 15.41 -27.21
C GLU A 460 21.86 14.91 -27.94
N THR A 461 22.89 14.47 -27.21
CA THR A 461 24.08 13.76 -27.74
C THR A 461 23.70 12.50 -28.54
N ASN A 462 22.51 11.92 -28.30
CA ASN A 462 22.03 10.71 -28.94
C ASN A 462 20.99 10.96 -30.06
N MET A 463 20.83 12.20 -30.55
CA MET A 463 19.91 12.57 -31.66
C MET A 463 20.38 12.09 -33.05
N VAL A 464 20.80 10.83 -33.16
CA VAL A 464 21.37 10.25 -34.37
C VAL A 464 20.36 10.32 -35.53
N ALA A 465 20.72 11.11 -36.54
CA ALA A 465 19.89 11.47 -37.71
C ALA A 465 18.73 12.46 -37.46
N GLY A 466 18.84 13.29 -36.42
CA GLY A 466 17.95 14.43 -36.16
C GLY A 466 16.70 14.10 -35.35
N GLN A 467 16.74 13.02 -34.56
CA GLN A 467 15.76 12.76 -33.50
C GLN A 467 16.31 11.79 -32.45
N VAL A 468 15.81 11.89 -31.22
CA VAL A 468 15.95 10.89 -30.15
C VAL A 468 14.56 10.62 -29.57
N SER A 469 14.30 9.39 -29.11
CA SER A 469 13.02 9.02 -28.51
C SER A 469 13.19 8.16 -27.27
N THR A 470 12.14 8.13 -26.44
CA THR A 470 12.04 7.31 -25.24
C THR A 470 10.60 6.87 -25.04
N THR A 471 10.39 5.68 -24.50
CA THR A 471 9.07 5.08 -24.25
C THR A 471 8.93 4.69 -22.78
N GLY A 472 7.70 4.67 -22.31
CA GLY A 472 7.38 4.20 -20.96
C GLY A 472 5.89 3.95 -20.81
N THR A 473 5.47 3.59 -19.60
CA THR A 473 4.05 3.47 -19.23
C THR A 473 3.78 4.38 -18.05
N PHE A 474 2.73 5.20 -18.17
CA PHE A 474 2.12 5.88 -17.05
C PHE A 474 1.27 4.84 -16.30
N ILE A 475 1.56 4.64 -15.01
CA ILE A 475 0.90 3.65 -14.16
C ILE A 475 -0.01 4.41 -13.20
N ALA A 476 -1.23 3.94 -13.06
CA ALA A 476 -2.24 4.38 -12.12
C ALA A 476 -2.93 3.14 -11.55
N ASP A 477 -3.57 3.28 -10.41
CA ASP A 477 -4.60 2.35 -9.98
C ASP A 477 -5.97 2.83 -10.48
N GLY A 478 -6.86 1.88 -10.78
CA GLY A 478 -8.25 2.13 -11.16
C GLY A 478 -9.25 1.82 -10.06
N GLY A 479 -8.77 1.37 -8.89
CA GLY A 479 -9.63 0.81 -7.85
C GLY A 479 -10.28 -0.51 -8.29
N GLU A 480 -11.21 -1.02 -7.48
CA GLU A 480 -11.96 -2.26 -7.77
C GLU A 480 -12.83 -2.14 -9.06
N ASP A 481 -13.25 -0.93 -9.46
CA ASP A 481 -14.00 -0.69 -10.71
C ASP A 481 -13.10 -0.68 -11.98
N GLY A 482 -11.80 -0.39 -11.81
CA GLY A 482 -10.77 -0.51 -12.84
C GLY A 482 -10.76 0.61 -13.89
N ILE A 483 -9.67 0.72 -14.66
CA ILE A 483 -9.43 1.85 -15.58
C ILE A 483 -10.20 1.73 -16.90
N ASP A 484 -11.09 2.70 -17.22
CA ASP A 484 -11.66 2.89 -18.57
C ASP A 484 -10.65 3.55 -19.51
N SER A 485 -10.03 4.66 -19.09
CA SER A 485 -9.20 5.45 -19.99
C SER A 485 -8.12 6.35 -19.37
N TYR A 486 -7.10 6.60 -20.20
CA TYR A 486 -6.01 7.55 -19.97
C TYR A 486 -6.14 8.73 -20.96
N ALA A 487 -6.03 9.97 -20.47
CA ALA A 487 -6.11 11.17 -21.28
C ALA A 487 -4.98 12.16 -20.94
N LEU A 488 -4.41 12.82 -21.95
CA LEU A 488 -3.51 13.95 -21.72
C LEU A 488 -4.32 15.20 -21.36
N ALA A 489 -3.93 15.88 -20.27
CA ALA A 489 -4.61 17.09 -19.80
C ALA A 489 -4.46 18.27 -20.78
N ASP A 490 -5.30 19.30 -20.63
CA ASP A 490 -5.29 20.49 -21.50
C ASP A 490 -3.91 21.18 -21.52
N PRO A 491 -3.41 21.64 -22.68
CA PRO A 491 -2.07 22.22 -22.83
C PRO A 491 -1.82 23.54 -22.08
N SER A 492 -2.80 24.04 -21.30
CA SER A 492 -2.58 25.07 -20.29
C SER A 492 -2.04 24.57 -18.95
N THR A 493 -2.00 23.26 -18.69
CA THR A 493 -1.32 22.68 -17.51
C THR A 493 0.13 22.32 -17.78
N PHE A 494 0.49 22.00 -19.04
CA PHE A 494 1.87 21.73 -19.47
C PHE A 494 2.85 22.75 -18.88
N SER A 495 3.92 22.23 -18.27
CA SER A 495 4.98 23.04 -17.70
C SER A 495 6.35 22.53 -18.10
N ALA A 496 7.33 23.43 -18.08
CA ALA A 496 8.73 23.08 -18.23
C ALA A 496 9.53 23.66 -17.05
N GLY A 497 10.55 22.93 -16.63
CA GLY A 497 11.39 23.24 -15.48
C GLY A 497 12.86 22.97 -15.75
N GLY A 498 13.67 22.99 -14.68
CA GLY A 498 15.11 22.86 -14.78
C GLY A 498 15.77 24.12 -15.34
N SER A 499 16.76 23.93 -16.20
CA SER A 499 17.72 24.95 -16.64
C SER A 499 17.33 25.61 -17.97
N LEU A 500 16.13 26.22 -18.00
CA LEU A 500 15.58 26.87 -19.20
C LEU A 500 16.33 28.16 -19.57
N ALA A 501 16.81 28.29 -20.81
CA ALA A 501 17.43 29.53 -21.29
C ALA A 501 16.51 30.74 -21.11
N GLY A 502 16.98 31.73 -20.33
CA GLY A 502 16.21 32.94 -20.01
C GLY A 502 14.90 32.71 -19.24
N GLY A 503 14.63 31.49 -18.74
CA GLY A 503 13.40 31.14 -18.04
C GLY A 503 12.18 30.99 -18.97
N THR A 504 12.38 30.56 -20.22
CA THR A 504 11.30 30.21 -21.16
C THR A 504 11.75 29.01 -21.98
N LEU A 505 10.84 28.09 -22.29
CA LEU A 505 11.15 26.95 -23.17
C LEU A 505 11.29 27.45 -24.63
N THR A 506 12.49 27.36 -25.17
CA THR A 506 12.87 27.84 -26.50
C THR A 506 13.73 26.81 -27.23
N SER A 507 13.82 26.93 -28.56
CA SER A 507 14.71 26.16 -29.45
C SER A 507 15.15 27.04 -30.62
N ASP A 508 16.42 27.03 -31.02
CA ASP A 508 17.04 28.03 -31.92
C ASP A 508 16.86 29.48 -31.40
N GLY A 509 16.70 29.68 -30.09
CA GLY A 509 16.29 30.95 -29.48
C GLY A 509 14.85 31.40 -29.77
N ASN A 510 14.00 30.50 -30.30
CA ASN A 510 12.59 30.76 -30.61
C ASN A 510 11.67 30.13 -29.55
N PRO A 511 10.68 30.85 -28.98
CA PRO A 511 9.73 30.27 -28.04
C PRO A 511 8.96 29.08 -28.62
N ILE A 512 8.95 27.98 -27.87
CA ILE A 512 8.16 26.79 -28.18
C ILE A 512 6.71 27.05 -27.79
N ALA A 513 5.80 26.88 -28.75
CA ALA A 513 4.37 26.83 -28.51
C ALA A 513 3.94 25.36 -28.42
N VAL A 514 3.30 24.99 -27.30
CA VAL A 514 2.80 23.63 -27.06
C VAL A 514 1.32 23.56 -27.37
N THR A 515 0.89 22.48 -28.03
CA THR A 515 -0.50 22.19 -28.38
C THR A 515 -0.83 20.71 -28.17
N LEU A 516 -2.10 20.40 -27.92
CA LEU A 516 -2.64 19.05 -27.79
C LEU A 516 -3.60 18.75 -28.96
N SER A 517 -3.59 17.53 -29.48
CA SER A 517 -4.46 17.09 -30.58
C SER A 517 -4.88 15.63 -30.44
N GLY A 518 -5.89 15.35 -29.62
CA GLY A 518 -6.12 14.00 -29.08
C GLY A 518 -5.07 13.71 -28.00
N ASN A 519 -4.73 12.45 -27.77
CA ASN A 519 -3.63 12.08 -26.87
C ASN A 519 -2.23 12.28 -27.52
N THR A 520 -2.00 13.45 -28.12
CA THR A 520 -0.69 13.83 -28.69
C THR A 520 -0.38 15.28 -28.36
N TYR A 521 0.59 15.49 -27.48
CA TYR A 521 1.25 16.76 -27.25
C TYR A 521 2.25 17.04 -28.38
N THR A 522 2.35 18.30 -28.81
CA THR A 522 3.30 18.75 -29.83
C THR A 522 3.88 20.11 -29.45
N GLY A 523 5.19 20.18 -29.23
CA GLY A 523 5.96 21.42 -29.09
C GLY A 523 6.45 21.92 -30.46
N THR A 524 6.20 23.19 -30.77
CA THR A 524 6.54 23.80 -32.07
C THR A 524 7.30 25.12 -31.90
N ALA A 525 8.50 25.23 -32.47
CA ALA A 525 9.29 26.47 -32.56
C ALA A 525 9.28 26.98 -34.02
N ASN A 526 8.95 28.25 -34.23
CA ASN A 526 8.95 28.90 -35.57
C ASN A 526 8.16 28.17 -36.68
N GLY A 527 7.24 27.25 -36.33
CA GLY A 527 6.48 26.41 -37.26
C GLY A 527 7.13 25.06 -37.62
N ILE A 528 8.19 24.67 -36.92
CA ILE A 528 8.83 23.35 -36.97
C ILE A 528 8.53 22.61 -35.65
N THR A 529 8.20 21.33 -35.72
CA THR A 529 8.03 20.48 -34.53
C THR A 529 9.38 20.28 -33.85
N VAL A 530 9.45 20.53 -32.54
CA VAL A 530 10.63 20.28 -31.69
C VAL A 530 10.46 18.99 -30.90
N PHE A 531 9.26 18.72 -30.37
CA PHE A 531 8.97 17.44 -29.71
C PHE A 531 7.51 17.01 -29.86
N THR A 532 7.25 15.73 -29.62
CA THR A 532 5.91 15.17 -29.40
C THR A 532 5.91 14.21 -28.22
N LEU A 533 4.77 14.10 -27.53
CA LEU A 533 4.44 12.97 -26.65
C LEU A 533 3.09 12.40 -27.07
N GLU A 534 3.04 11.13 -27.47
CA GLU A 534 1.80 10.40 -27.77
C GLU A 534 1.51 9.41 -26.64
N LEU A 535 0.26 9.36 -26.15
CA LEU A 535 -0.19 8.50 -25.05
C LEU A 535 -1.30 7.55 -25.51
N ASN A 536 -1.12 6.25 -25.31
CA ASN A 536 -2.14 5.25 -25.55
C ASN A 536 -3.29 5.40 -24.55
N PRO A 537 -4.53 5.69 -25.00
CA PRO A 537 -5.66 5.93 -24.10
C PRO A 537 -6.14 4.70 -23.33
N THR A 538 -5.64 3.50 -23.61
CA THR A 538 -6.10 2.24 -22.98
C THR A 538 -5.01 1.55 -22.16
N THR A 539 -3.71 1.83 -22.38
CA THR A 539 -2.61 1.10 -21.72
C THR A 539 -1.65 1.99 -20.91
N GLY A 540 -1.90 3.30 -20.83
CA GLY A 540 -0.98 4.26 -20.21
C GLY A 540 0.38 4.41 -20.91
N SER A 541 0.68 3.59 -21.93
CA SER A 541 1.96 3.57 -22.63
C SER A 541 2.15 4.81 -23.50
N TYR A 542 3.31 5.45 -23.42
CA TYR A 542 3.64 6.66 -24.17
C TYR A 542 4.94 6.54 -24.96
N GLU A 543 5.02 7.29 -26.06
CA GLU A 543 6.26 7.56 -26.79
C GLU A 543 6.51 9.08 -26.79
N PHE A 544 7.69 9.48 -26.30
CA PHE A 544 8.20 10.85 -26.46
C PHE A 544 9.29 10.87 -27.55
N ILE A 545 9.23 11.85 -28.44
CA ILE A 545 10.21 12.06 -29.51
C ILE A 545 10.65 13.52 -29.51
N LEU A 546 11.95 13.76 -29.46
CA LEU A 546 12.61 15.04 -29.67
C LEU A 546 13.18 15.08 -31.09
N TYR A 547 12.93 16.16 -31.82
CA TYR A 547 13.24 16.39 -33.24
C TYR A 547 14.16 17.60 -33.50
N GLY A 548 14.49 18.34 -32.45
CA GLY A 548 15.38 19.51 -32.47
C GLY A 548 15.80 19.87 -31.04
N PRO A 549 16.97 20.49 -30.86
CA PRO A 549 17.53 20.77 -29.54
C PRO A 549 16.72 21.82 -28.77
N LEU A 550 16.81 21.80 -27.44
CA LEU A 550 16.25 22.82 -26.54
C LEU A 550 17.34 23.80 -26.10
N ASP A 551 17.01 25.10 -25.97
CA ASP A 551 18.01 26.06 -25.50
C ASP A 551 18.25 25.90 -23.98
N HIS A 552 19.36 25.23 -23.60
CA HIS A 552 19.82 25.07 -22.21
C HIS A 552 20.47 26.35 -21.63
N ALA A 553 20.52 26.48 -20.30
CA ALA A 553 20.96 27.72 -19.64
C ALA A 553 22.39 27.70 -19.07
N ASP A 554 22.94 26.53 -18.71
CA ASP A 554 24.33 26.38 -18.27
C ASP A 554 25.14 25.55 -19.30
N GLY A 555 25.44 26.18 -20.44
CA GLY A 555 26.41 25.68 -21.44
C GLY A 555 27.87 25.59 -20.94
N SER A 556 28.08 25.31 -19.66
CA SER A 556 29.31 24.75 -19.10
C SER A 556 29.10 23.36 -18.45
N ASN A 557 27.86 22.90 -18.33
CA ASN A 557 27.46 21.57 -17.90
C ASN A 557 27.00 20.75 -19.12
N PRO A 558 27.77 19.75 -19.59
CA PRO A 558 27.50 19.01 -20.83
C PRO A 558 26.35 17.98 -20.72
N ASN A 559 25.51 18.14 -19.69
CA ASN A 559 24.41 17.29 -19.22
C ASN A 559 23.43 18.21 -18.44
N ASP A 560 23.23 19.45 -18.92
CA ASP A 560 22.27 20.38 -18.30
C ASP A 560 20.84 19.89 -18.51
N VAL A 561 19.94 20.13 -17.56
CA VAL A 561 18.65 19.40 -17.53
C VAL A 561 17.47 20.33 -17.73
N ILE A 562 16.65 20.06 -18.75
CA ILE A 562 15.32 20.64 -18.91
C ILE A 562 14.30 19.54 -18.61
N ASN A 563 13.36 19.83 -17.72
CA ASN A 563 12.26 18.92 -17.39
C ASN A 563 11.02 19.34 -18.18
N LEU A 564 10.38 18.42 -18.91
CA LEU A 564 9.12 18.64 -19.62
C LEU A 564 8.01 17.84 -18.93
N ASN A 565 6.97 18.52 -18.45
CA ASN A 565 5.92 17.94 -17.62
C ASN A 565 4.61 17.86 -18.41
N PHE A 566 4.10 16.64 -18.60
CA PHE A 566 2.88 16.34 -19.34
C PHE A 566 1.86 15.69 -18.40
N ASP A 567 0.83 16.42 -18.00
CA ASP A 567 -0.16 15.87 -17.07
C ASP A 567 -1.08 14.86 -17.76
N VAL A 568 -1.34 13.76 -17.06
CA VAL A 568 -2.19 12.64 -17.46
C VAL A 568 -3.34 12.53 -16.47
N VAL A 569 -4.56 12.59 -16.98
CA VAL A 569 -5.79 12.25 -16.26
C VAL A 569 -6.09 10.78 -16.51
N VAL A 570 -6.51 10.07 -15.46
CA VAL A 570 -7.01 8.69 -15.54
C VAL A 570 -8.46 8.68 -15.08
N THR A 571 -9.28 7.86 -15.73
CA THR A 571 -10.71 7.67 -15.45
C THR A 571 -11.00 6.18 -15.33
N ASP A 572 -11.78 5.82 -14.31
CA ASP A 572 -12.20 4.47 -13.98
C ASP A 572 -13.50 4.03 -14.70
N GLY A 573 -14.11 2.93 -14.26
CA GLY A 573 -15.33 2.35 -14.83
C GLY A 573 -16.62 3.16 -14.59
N ASP A 574 -16.66 3.95 -13.52
CA ASP A 574 -17.77 4.79 -13.07
C ASP A 574 -17.72 6.18 -13.75
N GLY A 575 -16.54 6.78 -13.79
CA GLY A 575 -16.28 8.13 -14.28
C GLY A 575 -15.47 9.04 -13.33
N ASP A 576 -15.06 8.57 -12.16
CA ASP A 576 -14.18 9.30 -11.23
C ASP A 576 -12.75 9.45 -11.76
N THR A 577 -11.97 10.37 -11.18
CA THR A 577 -10.73 10.85 -11.84
C THR A 577 -9.52 11.11 -10.94
N ALA A 578 -8.38 10.57 -11.39
CA ALA A 578 -7.05 10.85 -10.85
C ALA A 578 -6.23 11.72 -11.82
N THR A 579 -5.16 12.36 -11.33
CA THR A 579 -4.22 13.08 -12.19
C THR A 579 -2.79 12.94 -11.69
N GLY A 580 -1.88 12.60 -12.61
CA GLY A 580 -0.44 12.69 -12.43
C GLY A 580 0.25 13.33 -13.63
N THR A 581 1.55 13.10 -13.75
CA THR A 581 2.44 13.78 -14.69
C THR A 581 3.49 12.80 -15.23
N VAL A 582 3.64 12.74 -16.56
CA VAL A 582 4.84 12.21 -17.20
C VAL A 582 5.89 13.32 -17.25
N THR A 583 7.03 13.11 -16.61
CA THR A 583 8.18 14.00 -16.63
C THR A 583 9.23 13.45 -17.59
N VAL A 584 9.55 14.18 -18.66
CA VAL A 584 10.67 13.85 -19.55
C VAL A 584 11.84 14.77 -19.23
N ASN A 585 12.97 14.18 -18.82
CA ASN A 585 14.23 14.88 -18.65
C ASN A 585 14.97 14.90 -19.98
N VAL A 586 15.23 16.09 -20.51
CA VAL A 586 16.12 16.31 -21.66
C VAL A 586 17.49 16.72 -21.10
N LEU A 587 18.54 15.98 -21.48
CA LEU A 587 19.92 16.38 -21.24
C LEU A 587 20.50 17.12 -22.44
N ASP A 588 21.17 18.24 -22.15
CA ASP A 588 22.06 18.99 -23.04
C ASP A 588 23.18 18.11 -23.61
N ASP A 589 23.76 18.53 -24.74
CA ASP A 589 24.94 17.88 -25.34
C ASP A 589 26.26 18.60 -24.99
N ALA A 590 27.36 18.26 -25.68
CA ALA A 590 28.51 19.16 -25.72
C ALA A 590 29.38 19.01 -26.99
N PRO A 591 30.01 20.12 -27.44
CA PRO A 591 30.95 20.09 -28.55
C PRO A 591 32.18 19.21 -28.27
N SER A 592 32.45 18.26 -29.17
CA SER A 592 33.53 17.28 -29.08
C SER A 592 34.65 17.59 -30.08
N VAL A 593 35.89 17.24 -29.77
CA VAL A 593 37.06 17.54 -30.62
C VAL A 593 38.08 16.40 -30.63
N ASP A 594 38.35 15.87 -31.81
CA ASP A 594 39.24 14.72 -31.99
C ASP A 594 40.73 15.17 -32.01
N PRO A 595 41.65 14.45 -31.34
CA PRO A 595 43.03 14.92 -31.14
C PRO A 595 43.90 14.75 -32.41
N VAL A 596 43.82 15.74 -33.30
CA VAL A 596 44.59 15.76 -34.55
C VAL A 596 46.09 16.00 -34.30
N SER A 597 46.93 15.15 -34.91
CA SER A 597 48.39 15.29 -34.88
C SER A 597 48.99 15.43 -36.29
N SER A 598 50.12 16.10 -36.39
CA SER A 598 50.90 16.24 -37.62
C SER A 598 52.40 16.23 -37.33
N THR A 599 53.20 15.75 -38.29
CA THR A 599 54.65 15.65 -38.15
C THR A 599 55.36 16.63 -39.07
N VAL A 600 56.46 17.18 -38.59
CA VAL A 600 57.38 18.07 -39.32
C VAL A 600 58.80 17.57 -39.18
N ASP A 601 59.62 17.80 -40.20
CA ASP A 601 61.05 17.45 -40.23
C ASP A 601 61.86 18.73 -40.40
N GLU A 602 62.86 18.94 -39.53
CA GLU A 602 63.79 20.08 -39.58
C GLU A 602 65.02 19.80 -40.47
N THR A 603 65.12 18.62 -41.07
CA THR A 603 66.19 18.27 -42.01
C THR A 603 66.23 19.28 -43.18
N ASP A 604 67.40 19.91 -43.35
CA ASP A 604 67.65 20.98 -44.32
C ASP A 604 66.76 22.24 -44.19
N LEU A 605 66.26 22.53 -42.98
CA LEU A 605 65.47 23.73 -42.65
C LEU A 605 66.21 25.04 -43.03
N THR A 606 65.77 25.66 -44.12
CA THR A 606 66.36 26.88 -44.71
C THR A 606 65.35 28.02 -44.86
N GLY A 607 64.15 27.85 -44.29
CA GLY A 607 63.03 28.79 -44.34
C GLY A 607 61.91 28.32 -43.40
N THR A 608 60.66 28.68 -43.70
CA THR A 608 59.49 28.20 -42.93
C THR A 608 59.13 26.77 -43.33
N VAL A 609 58.95 25.89 -42.35
CA VAL A 609 58.16 24.65 -42.49
C VAL A 609 56.75 24.92 -41.95
N THR A 610 55.74 24.45 -42.68
CA THR A 610 54.33 24.64 -42.35
C THR A 610 53.64 23.27 -42.33
N ALA A 611 53.09 22.88 -41.19
CA ALA A 611 52.08 21.84 -41.13
C ALA A 611 50.71 22.45 -41.44
N THR A 612 49.87 21.72 -42.18
CA THR A 612 48.47 22.07 -42.43
C THR A 612 47.59 20.86 -42.21
N GLY A 613 46.50 21.04 -41.48
CA GLY A 613 45.48 20.03 -41.27
C GLY A 613 44.15 20.69 -40.92
N ASN A 614 43.12 19.88 -40.83
CA ASN A 614 41.84 20.24 -40.23
C ASN A 614 41.84 19.76 -38.78
N VAL A 615 41.18 20.48 -37.88
CA VAL A 615 40.69 19.92 -36.62
C VAL A 615 39.26 19.47 -36.91
N ASP A 616 38.93 18.21 -36.64
CA ASP A 616 37.52 17.79 -36.63
C ASP A 616 36.92 18.18 -35.29
N VAL A 617 35.82 18.92 -35.36
CA VAL A 617 35.06 19.42 -34.21
C VAL A 617 33.61 19.08 -34.50
N ASP A 618 33.05 18.22 -33.66
CA ASP A 618 31.61 18.10 -33.54
C ASP A 618 31.10 19.23 -32.65
N PHE A 619 29.95 19.78 -32.99
CA PHE A 619 29.37 20.92 -32.28
C PHE A 619 28.08 20.57 -31.55
N GLY A 620 27.60 19.33 -31.65
CA GLY A 620 26.28 18.97 -31.18
C GLY A 620 25.17 19.41 -32.13
N GLU A 621 23.92 19.12 -31.76
CA GLU A 621 22.74 19.54 -32.51
C GLU A 621 22.48 21.06 -32.39
N ASP A 622 22.93 21.67 -31.28
CA ASP A 622 22.96 23.13 -31.03
C ASP A 622 23.79 23.90 -32.08
N GLY A 623 24.74 23.21 -32.72
CA GLY A 623 25.38 23.63 -33.95
C GLY A 623 26.56 24.60 -33.81
N ALA A 624 27.05 25.08 -34.95
CA ALA A 624 28.42 25.58 -35.07
C ALA A 624 28.73 26.87 -34.30
N GLY A 625 29.29 26.72 -33.09
CA GLY A 625 29.89 27.77 -32.27
C GLY A 625 31.22 28.31 -32.82
N PHE A 626 32.30 28.25 -32.03
CA PHE A 626 33.63 28.73 -32.47
C PHE A 626 34.79 27.86 -31.97
N VAL A 627 35.81 27.70 -32.82
CA VAL A 627 37.08 27.06 -32.45
C VAL A 627 38.12 28.14 -32.12
N ALA A 628 38.72 28.07 -30.94
CA ALA A 628 39.80 28.95 -30.49
C ALA A 628 40.98 28.14 -29.94
N GLY A 629 42.16 28.77 -29.89
CA GLY A 629 43.31 28.19 -29.19
C GLY A 629 43.09 28.25 -27.68
N SER A 630 43.37 27.15 -26.97
CA SER A 630 43.14 26.98 -25.52
C SER A 630 44.07 27.80 -24.60
N ASP A 631 44.75 28.82 -25.13
CA ASP A 631 45.85 29.62 -24.53
C ASP A 631 46.95 28.80 -23.80
N THR A 632 47.00 27.50 -24.05
CA THR A 632 47.87 26.52 -23.38
C THR A 632 48.74 25.84 -24.41
N PHE A 633 50.06 25.88 -24.18
CA PHE A 633 51.05 25.27 -25.06
C PHE A 633 52.03 24.43 -24.24
N THR A 634 52.13 23.15 -24.59
CA THR A 634 53.07 22.20 -23.96
C THR A 634 54.08 21.74 -25.01
N SER A 635 55.33 21.50 -24.57
CA SER A 635 56.37 20.93 -25.44
C SER A 635 57.21 19.91 -24.68
N SER A 636 57.65 18.87 -25.38
CA SER A 636 58.49 17.79 -24.85
C SER A 636 59.74 17.62 -25.72
N GLY A 637 60.73 16.85 -25.25
CA GLY A 637 61.96 16.58 -25.99
C GLY A 637 63.01 17.72 -26.03
N SER A 638 62.68 18.95 -25.61
CA SER A 638 63.65 20.05 -25.52
C SER A 638 64.80 19.75 -24.53
N GLN A 639 66.03 20.12 -24.91
CA GLN A 639 67.23 19.99 -24.07
C GLN A 639 67.16 20.72 -22.72
N LEU A 640 66.29 21.73 -22.59
CA LEU A 640 66.16 22.57 -21.39
C LEU A 640 64.89 22.29 -20.57
N GLY A 641 64.24 21.15 -20.79
CA GLY A 641 63.22 20.63 -19.84
C GLY A 641 61.84 21.28 -19.93
N GLY A 642 61.38 21.64 -21.14
CA GLY A 642 59.99 22.03 -21.41
C GLY A 642 59.81 23.35 -22.16
N ALA A 643 60.82 24.22 -22.16
CA ALA A 643 60.85 25.41 -23.00
C ALA A 643 61.50 25.11 -24.36
N LEU A 644 60.88 25.52 -25.48
CA LEU A 644 61.49 25.44 -26.80
C LEU A 644 62.66 26.43 -26.93
N THR A 645 63.72 26.00 -27.60
CA THR A 645 64.99 26.72 -27.77
C THR A 645 65.48 26.57 -29.21
N SER A 646 66.06 27.62 -29.81
CA SER A 646 66.43 27.63 -31.23
C SER A 646 67.88 28.02 -31.42
N ASN A 647 68.70 27.08 -31.88
CA ASN A 647 70.18 27.14 -31.90
C ASN A 647 70.85 27.05 -30.50
N GLY A 648 70.08 26.66 -29.48
CA GLY A 648 70.45 26.72 -28.06
C GLY A 648 69.76 27.88 -27.34
#